data_AF-A0A1I6XBD9-F1
#
_entry.id   AF-A0A1I6XBD9-F1
#
_cell.length_a   1.000
_cell.length_b   1.000
_cell.length_c   1.000
_cell.angle_alpha   90.00
_cell.angle_beta   90.00
_cell.angle_gamma   90.00
#
_symmetry.space_group_name_H-M   'P 1'
#
loop_
_entity.id
_entity.type
_entity.pdbx_description
1 polymer ?
#
loop_
_entity_poly.entity_id
_entity_poly.type
_entity_poly.pdbx_seq_one_letter_code
_entity_poly.pdbx_strand_id
1 'polypeptide(L)'
;MPDESRLMPDQEASSTSRPHGQGLHVESLGGNTAVRKRHDSDERERELFATIPSSRDSRAVLATTAAIREAGFLDALWHACRRAMLPALAPASTAARRGAPSQLWIAVGGLTRPGPRGGSMAEELATELDTDVLVPDGRLELVPGGSLYVTGGRWRLYRAGHPPRPHVVRYPTPLWEKQLPAGPVADSGLLAEPVPAGLRIREDGQEPGPREEDLAVPQSPHHPRLLLGSPGAAPIPPTRLASILTRLSGGLRRPWELVPTTVEEAAPARLRELAERLSSDVLATTGPVLHDGSGGERSVVRDPHSPWEPFPVSLWHSATGAARVALTARAPRGWVRFNQLVYRRAEAGPAAPAPGEMVARVVPGGLALLPFAQSGFRGAADEIAFEQHRMTVSVGSPYVPVPPEAPHVLRQLLDGLTPRQRGRIRLLILGIADGRTRGELTAIAGEPNGGGPAYPPISTADGAPDATSAPLPEADAPDATPNETTAHIPAVESGTSANGALTDEGALADEASSRDTDDEQRPVFHSTPMPSHRPRTVSEPPPELLSERADRPSPSDTSGHPIRAPHAGSTEEPADTPPEPLSDRESVSPVPEDPERPRLVPARTGGTGTPHDHRSTSEERSRFARAVGDDFDEVLPSVNTVLATHPALRENEADEAKADFVAVILYTGRGANGGNAVNRLLRTGNTEAARDYVACLLSGLRRLPVHRGPSFRFGGCPDGDVEGYEPGAVLSEPGFLSATAADDLTTDDEHGDSVNGDVVIWSHSARRVSLFGRNSLPEEVVFAVDSRFKVLATADGETGRPTLLLRELRPDERTDHGELDETDLAVLLKLRRALRRRHSTEPRVLSERDQLDRMSSPVGLVPTELRGDAEAPPAASGAEAARPDHPAGAVTTAR
;
A
#
# COMPACT_ATOMS: atom_id res chain seq x y z
N MET A 1 55.17 67.22 50.11
CA MET A 1 56.58 66.77 50.07
C MET A 1 56.82 65.88 51.26
N PRO A 2 57.35 64.66 51.12
CA PRO A 2 57.78 63.99 49.88
C PRO A 2 56.75 62.93 49.37
N ASP A 3 56.70 62.70 48.06
CA ASP A 3 57.16 61.50 47.29
C ASP A 3 56.25 60.25 47.41
N GLU A 4 55.55 59.84 46.35
CA GLU A 4 56.02 59.13 45.13
C GLU A 4 56.25 57.62 45.34
N SER A 5 55.28 56.80 44.89
CA SER A 5 55.51 55.62 44.03
C SER A 5 54.23 54.84 43.69
N ARG A 6 53.81 54.94 42.42
CA ARG A 6 53.37 53.83 41.55
C ARG A 6 52.88 52.51 42.20
N LEU A 7 51.59 52.20 42.08
CA LEU A 7 51.01 51.30 41.05
C LEU A 7 49.54 50.95 41.38
N MET A 8 48.74 50.67 40.35
CA MET A 8 47.33 50.27 40.51
C MET A 8 47.24 48.81 40.98
N PRO A 9 46.20 48.41 41.73
CA PRO A 9 45.70 47.04 41.68
C PRO A 9 44.92 46.85 40.38
N ASP A 10 45.28 45.82 39.62
CA ASP A 10 44.59 45.46 38.38
C ASP A 10 43.14 45.01 38.61
N GLN A 11 42.35 45.27 37.59
CA GLN A 11 40.96 44.85 37.44
C GLN A 11 40.92 43.38 36.99
N GLU A 12 40.73 42.42 37.90
CA GLU A 12 40.42 41.04 37.48
C GLU A 12 39.55 40.22 38.46
N ALA A 13 38.78 39.31 37.85
CA ALA A 13 38.09 38.16 38.43
C ALA A 13 36.87 38.35 39.37
N SER A 14 35.72 37.93 38.82
CA SER A 14 34.72 37.07 39.50
C SER A 14 33.66 37.71 40.40
N SER A 15 32.64 38.27 39.75
CA SER A 15 31.25 38.38 40.24
C SER A 15 30.33 38.38 39.01
N THR A 16 29.34 37.51 38.82
CA THR A 16 28.72 36.51 39.70
C THR A 16 28.22 35.29 38.91
N SER A 17 28.74 34.08 39.18
CA SER A 17 28.11 32.83 38.70
C SER A 17 27.05 32.36 39.70
N ARG A 18 25.77 32.69 39.45
CA ARG A 18 24.67 31.94 40.07
C ARG A 18 24.67 30.52 39.50
N PRO A 19 24.55 29.46 40.33
CA PRO A 19 24.64 28.09 39.83
C PRO A 19 23.42 27.75 38.96
N HIS A 20 23.69 27.27 37.74
CA HIS A 20 22.67 26.68 36.87
C HIS A 20 21.99 25.50 37.58
N GLY A 21 20.70 25.28 37.28
CA GLY A 21 19.83 24.34 38.01
C GLY A 21 20.41 22.94 38.16
N GLN A 22 20.86 22.60 39.37
CA GLN A 22 21.59 21.35 39.67
C GLN A 22 20.76 20.07 39.50
N GLY A 23 19.43 20.20 39.35
CA GLY A 23 18.50 19.07 39.23
C GLY A 23 18.22 18.58 37.81
N LEU A 24 18.56 19.33 36.75
CA LEU A 24 18.23 18.97 35.37
C LEU A 24 19.44 18.39 34.61
N HIS A 25 19.15 17.58 33.59
CA HIS A 25 20.12 17.11 32.62
C HIS A 25 19.49 16.93 31.23
N VAL A 26 20.33 16.97 30.20
CA VAL A 26 19.92 16.79 28.80
C VAL A 26 20.57 15.50 28.29
N GLU A 27 19.74 14.52 27.92
CA GLU A 27 20.20 13.26 27.29
C GLU A 27 19.84 13.19 25.80
N SER A 28 20.59 12.40 25.05
CA SER A 28 20.34 12.16 23.62
C SER A 28 19.72 10.78 23.44
N LEU A 29 18.55 10.73 22.80
CA LEU A 29 17.77 9.52 22.55
C LEU A 29 17.80 9.24 21.04
N GLY A 30 18.87 8.57 20.59
CA GLY A 30 19.15 8.38 19.17
C GLY A 30 19.39 9.71 18.45
N GLY A 31 18.48 10.09 17.55
CA GLY A 31 18.50 11.40 16.88
C GLY A 31 17.74 12.50 17.63
N ASN A 32 16.97 12.16 18.67
CA ASN A 32 16.17 13.08 19.47
C ASN A 32 16.91 13.49 20.75
N THR A 33 16.40 14.51 21.45
CA THR A 33 16.99 15.03 22.70
C THR A 33 15.91 15.16 23.78
N ALA A 34 16.21 14.81 25.02
CA ALA A 34 15.27 14.91 26.14
C ALA A 34 15.85 15.71 27.31
N VAL A 35 15.03 16.58 27.91
CA VAL A 35 15.31 17.27 29.18
C VAL A 35 14.66 16.47 30.31
N ARG A 36 15.46 16.05 31.30
CA ARG A 36 15.01 15.20 32.42
C ARG A 36 15.55 15.68 33.76
N LYS A 37 14.86 15.34 34.85
CA LYS A 37 15.39 15.49 36.21
C LYS A 37 16.44 14.41 36.48
N ARG A 38 17.53 14.72 37.21
CA ARG A 38 18.66 13.78 37.45
C ARG A 38 18.29 12.53 38.25
N HIS A 39 17.18 12.57 38.97
CA HIS A 39 16.63 11.46 39.74
C HIS A 39 15.16 11.20 39.33
N ASP A 40 14.87 11.38 38.04
CA ASP A 40 13.58 11.05 37.48
C ASP A 40 13.41 9.52 37.47
N SER A 41 12.39 9.03 38.18
CA SER A 41 12.09 7.60 38.29
C SER A 41 11.09 7.13 37.24
N ASP A 42 10.56 8.03 36.39
CA ASP A 42 9.66 7.65 35.30
C ASP A 42 10.45 7.07 34.11
N GLU A 43 10.73 5.77 34.20
CA GLU A 43 11.35 5.03 33.11
C GLU A 43 10.36 4.74 31.98
N ARG A 44 9.03 4.81 32.22
CA ARG A 44 8.02 4.63 31.17
C ARG A 44 7.98 5.81 30.21
N GLU A 45 8.01 7.04 30.74
CA GLU A 45 8.11 8.26 29.93
C GLU A 45 9.43 8.25 29.12
N ARG A 46 10.52 7.72 29.69
CA ARG A 46 11.81 7.53 28.99
C ARG A 46 11.77 6.48 27.89
N GLU A 47 11.24 5.29 28.16
CA GLU A 47 11.06 4.22 27.16
C GLU A 47 10.23 4.73 25.99
N LEU A 48 9.16 5.47 26.28
CA LEU A 48 8.31 6.08 25.26
C LEU A 48 9.04 7.16 24.46
N PHE A 49 9.85 8.01 25.09
CA PHE A 49 10.69 8.98 24.37
C PHE A 49 11.72 8.30 23.46
N ALA A 50 12.20 7.10 23.81
CA ALA A 50 13.11 6.32 22.98
C ALA A 50 12.44 5.66 21.77
N THR A 51 11.11 5.43 21.79
CA THR A 51 10.37 4.93 20.62
C THR A 51 10.00 6.03 19.62
N ILE A 52 10.01 7.31 20.02
CA ILE A 52 9.74 8.42 19.11
C ILE A 52 10.82 8.46 18.01
N PRO A 53 10.45 8.30 16.72
CA PRO A 53 11.44 8.19 15.66
C PRO A 53 12.11 9.55 15.38
N SER A 54 13.23 9.49 14.67
CA SER A 54 14.01 10.66 14.26
C SER A 54 14.41 10.52 12.79
N SER A 55 14.32 11.62 12.03
CA SER A 55 14.73 11.64 10.62
C SER A 55 16.04 12.43 10.44
N ARG A 56 16.52 12.56 9.20
CA ARG A 56 17.66 13.45 8.91
C ARG A 56 17.27 14.92 9.00
N ASP A 57 16.05 15.23 8.58
CA ASP A 57 15.55 16.58 8.38
C ASP A 57 14.71 17.07 9.57
N SER A 58 14.26 16.18 10.45
CA SER A 58 13.42 16.48 11.62
C SER A 58 13.92 15.76 12.86
N ARG A 59 14.09 16.51 13.96
CA ARG A 59 14.42 15.98 15.29
C ARG A 59 13.42 16.48 16.33
N ALA A 60 13.15 15.66 17.34
CA ALA A 60 12.31 16.01 18.48
C ALA A 60 13.14 16.43 19.70
N VAL A 61 12.64 17.45 20.41
CA VAL A 61 13.10 17.88 21.74
C VAL A 61 11.96 17.63 22.72
N LEU A 62 12.20 16.75 23.68
CA LEU A 62 11.23 16.25 24.65
C LEU A 62 11.59 16.74 26.06
N ALA A 63 10.62 16.76 26.96
CA ALA A 63 10.87 17.04 28.38
C ALA A 63 9.93 16.18 29.24
N THR A 64 10.45 15.59 30.32
CA THR A 64 9.59 14.86 31.26
C THR A 64 8.67 15.82 32.01
N THR A 65 7.50 15.32 32.42
CA THR A 65 6.54 16.12 33.20
C THR A 65 7.14 16.65 34.51
N ALA A 66 8.10 15.93 35.09
CA ALA A 66 8.89 16.37 36.23
C ALA A 66 9.86 17.52 35.86
N ALA A 67 10.55 17.45 34.72
CA ALA A 67 11.52 18.45 34.30
C ALA A 67 10.87 19.81 33.98
N ILE A 68 9.67 19.83 33.38
CA ILE A 68 8.93 21.05 33.04
C ILE A 68 8.61 21.91 34.28
N ARG A 69 8.53 21.30 35.47
CA ARG A 69 8.21 21.97 36.74
C ARG A 69 9.44 22.53 37.48
N GLU A 70 10.65 22.24 37.01
CA GLU A 70 11.89 22.63 37.70
C GLU A 70 12.36 24.05 37.35
N ALA A 71 12.99 24.72 38.33
CA ALA A 71 13.62 26.01 38.10
C ALA A 71 14.81 25.87 37.12
N GLY A 72 14.87 26.75 36.13
CA GLY A 72 15.87 26.68 35.06
C GLY A 72 15.51 25.74 33.90
N PHE A 73 14.28 25.19 33.86
CA PHE A 73 13.82 24.37 32.74
C PHE A 73 14.00 25.04 31.37
N LEU A 74 13.72 26.34 31.24
CA LEU A 74 13.86 27.06 29.97
C LEU A 74 15.31 27.14 29.48
N ASP A 75 16.28 27.27 30.38
CA ASP A 75 17.72 27.25 30.03
C ASP A 75 18.15 25.85 29.58
N ALA A 76 17.67 24.81 30.27
CA ALA A 76 17.91 23.42 29.89
C ALA A 76 17.26 23.06 28.54
N LEU A 77 16.06 23.60 28.26
CA LEU A 77 15.38 23.46 26.98
C LEU A 77 16.14 24.16 25.85
N TRP A 78 16.63 25.39 26.08
CA TRP A 78 17.52 26.09 25.14
C TRP A 78 18.79 25.30 24.82
N HIS A 79 19.42 24.72 25.85
CA HIS A 79 20.58 23.86 25.68
C HIS A 79 20.23 22.58 24.88
N ALA A 80 19.07 21.96 25.16
CA ALA A 80 18.58 20.80 24.42
C ALA A 80 18.30 21.11 22.94
N CYS A 81 17.68 22.26 22.64
CA CYS A 81 17.44 22.69 21.26
C CYS A 81 18.75 22.92 20.50
N ARG A 82 19.70 23.67 21.08
CA ARG A 82 21.03 23.88 20.48
C ARG A 82 21.78 22.55 20.27
N ARG A 83 21.71 21.62 21.23
CA ARG A 83 22.31 20.29 21.11
C ARG A 83 21.63 19.43 20.03
N ALA A 84 20.30 19.54 19.88
CA ALA A 84 19.55 18.88 18.83
C ALA A 84 19.91 19.41 17.42
N MET A 85 20.39 20.64 17.28
CA MET A 85 20.87 21.17 16.00
C MET A 85 22.26 20.65 15.58
N LEU A 86 23.07 20.11 16.51
CA LEU A 86 24.43 19.66 16.19
C LEU A 86 24.43 18.47 15.21
N PRO A 87 25.43 18.38 14.29
CA PRO A 87 25.64 17.19 13.48
C PRO A 87 25.80 15.96 14.36
N ALA A 88 25.02 14.90 14.12
CA ALA A 88 25.15 13.68 14.91
C ALA A 88 26.48 12.99 14.59
N LEU A 89 27.33 12.83 15.61
CA LEU A 89 28.53 12.00 15.54
C LEU A 89 28.11 10.53 15.38
N ALA A 90 28.13 10.04 14.16
CA ALA A 90 27.89 8.62 13.88
C ALA A 90 29.07 7.78 14.41
N PRO A 91 28.82 6.56 14.96
CA PRO A 91 29.90 5.62 15.21
C PRO A 91 30.62 5.28 13.90
N ALA A 92 31.92 5.06 13.97
CA ALA A 92 32.87 5.11 12.84
C ALA A 92 32.64 4.09 11.70
N SER A 93 31.65 3.21 11.79
CA SER A 93 31.31 2.21 10.78
C SER A 93 30.30 2.68 9.72
N THR A 94 29.73 3.89 9.82
CA THR A 94 28.80 4.42 8.79
C THR A 94 29.23 5.80 8.28
N ALA A 95 29.84 5.82 7.10
CA ALA A 95 30.43 6.99 6.46
C ALA A 95 29.41 7.99 5.85
N ALA A 96 28.42 8.42 6.65
CA ALA A 96 27.45 9.45 6.27
C ALA A 96 27.27 10.46 7.41
N ARG A 97 28.01 11.58 7.36
CA ARG A 97 27.76 12.75 8.22
C ARG A 97 26.30 13.18 8.09
N ARG A 98 25.53 13.11 9.17
CA ARG A 98 24.18 13.69 9.22
C ARG A 98 24.31 15.21 9.32
N GLY A 99 23.58 15.94 8.48
CA GLY A 99 23.49 17.41 8.57
C GLY A 99 22.77 17.88 9.83
N ALA A 100 22.70 19.20 9.99
CA ALA A 100 21.72 19.82 10.87
C ALA A 100 20.29 19.54 10.33
N PRO A 101 19.29 19.32 11.20
CA PRO A 101 17.91 19.16 10.75
C PRO A 101 17.38 20.49 10.18
N SER A 102 16.42 20.43 9.26
CA SER A 102 15.71 21.61 8.78
C SER A 102 14.48 21.96 9.62
N GLN A 103 14.04 21.03 10.48
CA GLN A 103 12.88 21.19 11.37
C GLN A 103 13.16 20.67 12.79
N LEU A 104 12.74 21.44 13.79
CA LEU A 104 12.85 21.10 15.21
C LEU A 104 11.46 21.01 15.84
N TRP A 105 11.07 19.82 16.29
CA TRP A 105 9.79 19.56 16.93
C TRP A 105 9.96 19.60 18.45
N ILE A 106 9.44 20.64 19.10
CA ILE A 106 9.59 20.83 20.53
C ILE A 106 8.29 20.38 21.22
N ALA A 107 8.35 19.19 21.80
CA ALA A 107 7.26 18.48 22.45
C ALA A 107 6.98 19.01 23.87
N VAL A 108 6.76 20.32 23.98
CA VAL A 108 6.55 21.04 25.25
C VAL A 108 5.41 22.05 25.08
N GLY A 109 4.37 21.93 25.89
CA GLY A 109 3.20 22.82 25.85
C GLY A 109 3.50 24.25 26.33
N GLY A 110 2.69 25.21 25.86
CA GLY A 110 2.70 26.60 26.35
C GLY A 110 3.75 27.53 25.74
N LEU A 111 4.68 27.02 24.92
CA LEU A 111 5.73 27.81 24.25
C LEU A 111 5.21 28.80 23.20
N THR A 112 3.93 28.69 22.82
CA THR A 112 3.22 29.57 21.90
C THR A 112 2.75 30.88 22.54
N ARG A 113 2.75 30.98 23.87
CA ARG A 113 2.30 32.17 24.60
C ARG A 113 3.31 33.31 24.42
N PRO A 114 2.87 34.56 24.13
CA PRO A 114 3.74 35.73 24.14
C PRO A 114 4.41 35.91 25.51
N GLY A 115 5.72 36.14 25.51
CA GLY A 115 6.45 36.57 26.69
C GLY A 115 6.28 38.07 26.97
N PRO A 116 6.90 38.60 28.04
CA PRO A 116 6.85 40.04 28.38
C PRO A 116 7.41 40.98 27.29
N ARG A 117 8.15 40.45 26.31
CA ARG A 117 8.72 41.16 25.17
C ARG A 117 7.84 41.13 23.90
N GLY A 118 6.63 40.54 23.98
CA GLY A 118 5.66 40.47 22.87
C GLY A 118 5.85 39.28 21.93
N GLY A 119 7.09 38.82 21.70
CA GLY A 119 7.37 37.57 20.98
C GLY A 119 7.08 36.33 21.83
N SER A 120 6.81 35.19 21.19
CA SER A 120 6.68 33.89 21.87
C SER A 120 8.02 33.16 21.95
N MET A 121 8.22 32.25 22.92
CA MET A 121 9.50 31.54 23.04
C MET A 121 9.82 30.68 21.80
N ALA A 122 8.80 30.13 21.13
CA ALA A 122 8.95 29.40 19.87
C ALA A 122 9.47 30.28 18.72
N GLU A 123 9.12 31.57 18.70
CA GLU A 123 9.57 32.56 17.73
C GLU A 123 11.02 33.01 18.01
N GLU A 124 11.38 33.20 19.29
CA GLU A 124 12.77 33.44 19.71
C GLU A 124 13.67 32.24 19.30
N LEU A 125 13.21 31.00 19.55
CA LEU A 125 13.92 29.77 19.15
C LEU A 125 14.07 29.64 17.64
N ALA A 126 13.03 29.88 16.85
CA ALA A 126 13.09 29.82 15.39
C ALA A 126 14.03 30.87 14.78
N THR A 127 14.15 32.03 15.44
CA THR A 127 14.99 33.15 14.99
C THR A 127 16.47 32.93 15.32
N GLU A 128 16.80 32.49 16.54
CA GLU A 128 18.18 32.23 16.97
C GLU A 128 18.79 31.00 16.28
N LEU A 129 17.98 29.94 16.06
CA LEU A 129 18.45 28.69 15.48
C LEU A 129 18.39 28.65 13.94
N ASP A 130 17.84 29.71 13.32
CA ASP A 130 17.56 29.82 11.87
C ASP A 130 16.96 28.52 11.29
N THR A 131 15.85 28.07 11.89
CA THR A 131 15.25 26.75 11.64
C THR A 131 13.74 26.78 11.90
N ASP A 132 13.00 25.96 11.14
CA ASP A 132 11.56 25.76 11.34
C ASP A 132 11.32 25.08 12.70
N VAL A 133 10.71 25.80 13.64
CA VAL A 133 10.36 25.28 14.97
C VAL A 133 8.87 24.94 15.01
N LEU A 134 8.54 23.73 15.44
CA LEU A 134 7.16 23.27 15.63
C LEU A 134 6.89 23.04 17.11
N VAL A 135 5.84 23.68 17.63
CA VAL A 135 5.39 23.57 19.03
C VAL A 135 3.89 23.27 19.10
N PRO A 136 3.41 22.51 20.09
CA PRO A 136 1.98 22.29 20.29
C PRO A 136 1.29 23.55 20.85
N ASP A 137 0.15 23.93 20.28
CA ASP A 137 -0.71 25.02 20.80
C ASP A 137 -1.95 24.53 21.57
N GLY A 138 -2.17 23.20 21.60
CA GLY A 138 -3.11 22.51 22.47
C GLY A 138 -2.41 21.68 23.56
N ARG A 139 -3.14 20.75 24.16
CA ARG A 139 -2.56 19.73 25.07
C ARG A 139 -1.80 18.70 24.23
N LEU A 140 -0.60 18.32 24.69
CA LEU A 140 0.20 17.29 24.05
C LEU A 140 -0.09 15.95 24.71
N GLU A 141 -0.47 14.95 23.90
CA GLU A 141 -0.60 13.55 24.31
C GLU A 141 0.59 12.74 23.80
N LEU A 142 1.07 11.86 24.67
CA LEU A 142 2.09 10.86 24.37
C LEU A 142 1.39 9.54 24.02
N VAL A 143 1.54 9.11 22.77
CA VAL A 143 0.85 7.95 22.22
C VAL A 143 1.81 6.76 22.26
N PRO A 144 1.43 5.61 22.88
CA PRO A 144 2.20 4.37 22.80
C PRO A 144 2.63 4.06 21.36
N GLY A 145 3.85 3.53 21.19
CA GLY A 145 4.46 3.33 19.86
C GLY A 145 5.32 4.48 19.34
N GLY A 146 5.41 5.60 20.08
CA GLY A 146 6.34 6.69 19.76
C GLY A 146 5.73 7.80 18.90
N SER A 147 4.43 8.01 19.00
CA SER A 147 3.75 9.14 18.36
C SER A 147 3.35 10.21 19.39
N LEU A 148 3.19 11.44 18.92
CA LEU A 148 2.74 12.60 19.67
C LEU A 148 1.48 13.17 18.99
N TYR A 149 0.49 13.53 19.78
CA TYR A 149 -0.78 14.06 19.30
C TYR A 149 -1.15 15.36 20.02
N VAL A 150 -1.77 16.31 19.33
CA VAL A 150 -2.23 17.57 19.94
C VAL A 150 -3.75 17.60 20.04
N THR A 151 -4.25 17.64 21.27
CA THR A 151 -5.68 17.73 21.61
C THR A 151 -6.09 19.18 21.85
N GLY A 152 -7.26 19.58 21.35
CA GLY A 152 -7.78 20.95 21.47
C GLY A 152 -6.96 22.03 20.73
N GLY A 153 -6.05 21.63 19.83
CA GLY A 153 -5.14 22.53 19.11
C GLY A 153 -4.43 21.80 17.97
N ARG A 154 -3.27 22.31 17.56
CA ARG A 154 -2.37 21.77 16.52
C ARG A 154 -0.91 22.03 16.87
N TRP A 155 0.00 21.39 16.13
CA TRP A 155 1.35 21.91 15.99
C TRP A 155 1.32 23.22 15.20
N ARG A 156 1.96 24.27 15.74
CA ARG A 156 2.20 25.54 15.03
C ARG A 156 3.64 25.59 14.55
N LEU A 157 3.80 25.93 13.28
CA LEU A 157 5.08 26.19 12.63
C LEU A 157 5.47 27.67 12.84
N TYR A 158 6.65 27.87 13.42
CA TYR A 158 7.36 29.14 13.57
C TYR A 158 8.57 29.14 12.64
N ARG A 159 8.76 30.24 11.91
CA ARG A 159 9.90 30.48 11.03
C ARG A 159 10.34 31.93 11.21
N ALA A 160 11.65 32.17 11.22
CA ALA A 160 12.23 33.51 11.36
C ALA A 160 11.53 34.52 10.42
N GLY A 161 11.09 35.66 10.97
CA GLY A 161 10.42 36.73 10.24
C GLY A 161 9.04 36.42 9.65
N HIS A 162 8.42 35.28 9.97
CA HIS A 162 7.10 34.88 9.44
C HIS A 162 6.08 34.66 10.57
N PRO A 163 4.80 35.07 10.39
CA PRO A 163 3.76 34.83 11.39
C PRO A 163 3.48 33.32 11.54
N PRO A 164 3.24 32.82 12.77
CA PRO A 164 3.10 31.40 13.04
C PRO A 164 1.85 30.79 12.41
N ARG A 165 2.00 29.65 11.74
CA ARG A 165 0.93 28.97 10.99
C ARG A 165 0.55 27.64 11.64
N PRO A 166 -0.75 27.29 11.71
CA PRO A 166 -1.15 25.93 12.06
C PRO A 166 -0.59 24.93 11.03
N HIS A 167 -0.10 23.78 11.49
CA HIS A 167 0.54 22.77 10.65
C HIS A 167 -0.25 21.46 10.59
N VAL A 168 -0.14 20.61 11.61
CA VAL A 168 -0.72 19.25 11.70
C VAL A 168 -1.13 18.94 13.14
N VAL A 169 -1.81 17.82 13.40
CA VAL A 169 -2.11 17.37 14.78
C VAL A 169 -1.26 16.19 15.25
N ARG A 170 -0.60 15.46 14.33
CA ARG A 170 0.21 14.27 14.62
C ARG A 170 1.69 14.47 14.33
N TYR A 171 2.55 13.88 15.16
CA TYR A 171 3.98 13.66 14.88
C TYR A 171 4.36 12.21 15.23
N PRO A 172 4.99 11.43 14.35
CA PRO A 172 5.31 11.76 12.96
C PRO A 172 4.07 12.10 12.13
N THR A 173 4.24 12.96 11.13
CA THR A 173 3.16 13.32 10.21
C THR A 173 2.93 12.15 9.24
N PRO A 174 1.78 11.45 9.30
CA PRO A 174 1.50 10.36 8.37
C PRO A 174 1.15 10.91 7.00
N LEU A 175 1.39 10.13 5.94
CA LEU A 175 1.08 10.55 4.56
C LEU A 175 -0.43 10.82 4.33
N TRP A 176 -1.29 10.23 5.16
CA TRP A 176 -2.73 10.45 5.14
C TRP A 176 -3.21 11.65 5.97
N GLU A 177 -2.36 12.35 6.73
CA GLU A 177 -2.75 13.52 7.55
C GLU A 177 -3.52 14.56 6.71
N LYS A 178 -2.99 14.85 5.52
CA LYS A 178 -3.54 15.84 4.59
C LYS A 178 -4.85 15.41 3.92
N GLN A 179 -5.26 14.16 4.10
CA GLN A 179 -6.47 13.57 3.53
C GLN A 179 -7.62 13.56 4.56
N LEU A 180 -7.34 13.84 5.84
CA LEU A 180 -8.36 13.94 6.88
C LEU A 180 -9.07 15.30 6.86
N PRO A 181 -10.35 15.36 7.29
CA PRO A 181 -11.06 16.62 7.45
C PRO A 181 -10.35 17.52 8.48
N ALA A 182 -10.40 18.83 8.24
CA ALA A 182 -9.73 19.82 9.10
C ALA A 182 -10.37 19.98 10.49
N GLY A 183 -11.48 19.33 10.77
CA GLY A 183 -12.20 19.36 12.05
C GLY A 183 -13.25 18.25 12.09
N PRO A 184 -14.05 18.17 13.17
CA PRO A 184 -15.10 17.15 13.29
C PRO A 184 -16.15 17.26 12.17
N VAL A 185 -16.67 16.12 11.72
CA VAL A 185 -17.69 16.02 10.67
C VAL A 185 -18.92 15.31 11.26
N ALA A 186 -20.04 16.03 11.34
CA ALA A 186 -21.32 15.48 11.80
C ALA A 186 -22.20 15.07 10.61
N ASP A 187 -22.71 13.84 10.60
CA ASP A 187 -23.63 13.30 9.59
C ASP A 187 -24.55 12.22 10.18
N SER A 188 -25.84 12.21 9.82
CA SER A 188 -26.78 11.15 10.22
C SER A 188 -26.89 10.89 11.75
N GLY A 189 -26.65 11.92 12.57
CA GLY A 189 -26.61 11.82 14.04
C GLY A 189 -25.30 11.24 14.60
N LEU A 190 -24.32 10.97 13.74
CA LEU A 190 -22.97 10.55 14.10
C LEU A 190 -21.99 11.72 13.98
N LEU A 191 -20.94 11.71 14.80
CA LEU A 191 -19.83 12.65 14.76
C LEU A 191 -18.53 11.88 14.52
N ALA A 192 -17.81 12.25 13.46
CA ALA A 192 -16.45 11.79 13.18
C ALA A 192 -15.44 12.85 13.65
N GLU A 193 -14.62 12.56 14.67
CA GLU A 193 -13.66 13.51 15.25
C GLU A 193 -12.20 13.02 15.18
N PRO A 194 -11.19 13.91 15.12
CA PRO A 194 -9.78 13.51 15.08
C PRO A 194 -9.27 12.82 16.35
N VAL A 195 -8.60 11.67 16.18
CA VAL A 195 -7.88 10.91 17.23
C VAL A 195 -6.46 10.53 16.74
N PRO A 196 -5.51 10.10 17.59
CA PRO A 196 -4.14 9.82 17.16
C PRO A 196 -4.02 8.89 15.94
N ALA A 197 -4.77 7.79 15.93
CA ALA A 197 -4.72 6.80 14.85
C ALA A 197 -5.45 7.22 13.55
N GLY A 198 -6.28 8.27 13.60
CA GLY A 198 -7.11 8.70 12.47
C GLY A 198 -8.35 9.47 12.92
N LEU A 199 -9.53 8.88 12.78
CA LEU A 199 -10.81 9.44 13.24
C LEU A 199 -11.54 8.46 14.18
N ARG A 200 -12.38 8.99 15.07
CA ARG A 200 -13.37 8.20 15.84
C ARG A 200 -14.77 8.57 15.39
N ILE A 201 -15.64 7.57 15.19
CA ILE A 201 -17.08 7.76 14.96
C ILE A 201 -17.85 7.36 16.22
N ARG A 202 -18.72 8.26 16.66
CA ARG A 202 -19.65 8.06 17.79
C ARG A 202 -20.98 8.76 17.51
N GLU A 203 -21.98 8.50 18.36
CA GLU A 203 -23.22 9.30 18.37
C GLU A 203 -22.92 10.76 18.76
N ASP A 204 -23.63 11.70 18.14
CA ASP A 204 -23.53 13.13 18.44
C ASP A 204 -24.04 13.45 19.86
N GLY A 205 -23.51 14.49 20.48
CA GLY A 205 -23.85 14.90 21.85
C GLY A 205 -23.13 14.15 22.99
N GLN A 206 -22.31 13.12 22.72
CA GLN A 206 -21.36 12.61 23.73
C GLN A 206 -20.21 13.61 23.99
N GLU A 207 -19.57 13.53 25.17
CA GLU A 207 -18.47 14.44 25.55
C GLU A 207 -17.32 14.46 24.52
N PRO A 208 -16.72 15.64 24.24
CA PRO A 208 -15.68 15.81 23.23
C PRO A 208 -14.28 15.45 23.73
N GLY A 209 -13.46 14.92 22.81
CA GLY A 209 -12.03 14.66 23.02
C GLY A 209 -11.67 13.17 23.05
N PRO A 210 -10.42 12.81 22.72
CA PRO A 210 -10.00 11.41 22.68
C PRO A 210 -9.98 10.82 24.09
N ARG A 211 -10.55 9.62 24.22
CA ARG A 211 -10.49 8.82 25.45
C ARG A 211 -9.14 8.11 25.55
N GLU A 212 -8.82 7.61 26.73
CA GLU A 212 -7.59 6.83 26.98
C GLU A 212 -7.44 5.64 26.00
N GLU A 213 -8.55 5.02 25.61
CA GLU A 213 -8.58 3.96 24.60
C GLU A 213 -8.30 4.45 23.16
N ASP A 214 -8.61 5.70 22.81
CA ASP A 214 -8.25 6.28 21.50
C ASP A 214 -6.75 6.59 21.43
N LEU A 215 -6.16 6.94 22.57
CA LEU A 215 -4.73 7.11 22.72
C LEU A 215 -3.98 5.77 22.69
N ALA A 216 -4.64 4.65 23.00
CA ALA A 216 -4.03 3.32 23.01
C ALA A 216 -3.95 2.66 21.62
N VAL A 217 -4.73 3.12 20.63
CA VAL A 217 -4.71 2.59 19.26
C VAL A 217 -3.48 3.15 18.50
N PRO A 218 -2.61 2.29 17.94
CA PRO A 218 -1.44 2.75 17.20
C PRO A 218 -1.81 3.55 15.95
N GLN A 219 -0.94 4.49 15.58
CA GLN A 219 -0.99 5.16 14.29
C GLN A 219 -0.45 4.24 13.19
N SER A 220 -1.30 3.86 12.22
CA SER A 220 -0.81 3.20 11.00
C SER A 220 -0.08 4.21 10.09
N PRO A 221 1.11 3.90 9.54
CA PRO A 221 1.77 4.76 8.57
C PRO A 221 1.12 4.70 7.17
N HIS A 222 0.33 3.66 6.88
CA HIS A 222 -0.23 3.38 5.57
C HIS A 222 -1.65 3.96 5.40
N HIS A 223 -2.51 3.85 6.41
CA HIS A 223 -3.93 4.21 6.31
C HIS A 223 -4.45 4.89 7.59
N PRO A 224 -5.42 5.81 7.47
CA PRO A 224 -6.11 6.34 8.63
C PRO A 224 -7.01 5.26 9.24
N ARG A 225 -6.94 5.09 10.56
CA ARG A 225 -7.83 4.20 11.31
C ARG A 225 -9.13 4.91 11.67
N LEU A 226 -10.24 4.18 11.61
CA LEU A 226 -11.57 4.68 11.94
C LEU A 226 -12.14 3.90 13.11
N LEU A 227 -12.02 4.47 14.32
CA LEU A 227 -12.46 3.83 15.55
C LEU A 227 -13.98 3.87 15.62
N LEU A 228 -14.63 2.70 15.67
CA LEU A 228 -16.09 2.58 15.63
C LEU A 228 -16.68 2.40 17.02
N GLY A 229 -17.59 3.31 17.39
CA GLY A 229 -18.43 3.19 18.57
C GLY A 229 -17.74 3.60 19.87
N SER A 230 -18.44 3.33 20.97
CA SER A 230 -18.03 3.59 22.34
C SER A 230 -18.30 2.36 23.20
N PRO A 231 -17.41 1.98 24.15
CA PRO A 231 -17.69 0.91 25.10
C PRO A 231 -19.00 1.18 25.85
N GLY A 232 -19.87 0.17 25.91
CA GLY A 232 -21.18 0.27 26.57
C GLY A 232 -22.25 1.07 25.80
N ALA A 233 -21.93 1.63 24.63
CA ALA A 233 -22.94 2.20 23.72
C ALA A 233 -23.51 1.12 22.78
N ALA A 234 -24.69 1.39 22.22
CA ALA A 234 -25.26 0.55 21.17
C ALA A 234 -24.41 0.64 19.88
N PRO A 235 -24.29 -0.45 19.09
CA PRO A 235 -23.45 -0.49 17.90
C PRO A 235 -24.09 0.31 16.74
N ILE A 236 -23.27 1.13 16.08
CA ILE A 236 -23.66 2.12 15.07
C ILE A 236 -24.28 1.42 13.85
N PRO A 237 -25.55 1.70 13.48
CA PRO A 237 -26.21 1.05 12.35
C PRO A 237 -25.43 1.21 11.02
N PRO A 238 -25.23 0.13 10.23
CA PRO A 238 -24.48 0.20 8.98
C PRO A 238 -25.01 1.22 7.96
N THR A 239 -26.31 1.53 7.99
CA THR A 239 -26.92 2.63 7.21
C THR A 239 -26.32 3.99 7.53
N ARG A 240 -26.25 4.35 8.82
CA ARG A 240 -25.71 5.64 9.29
C ARG A 240 -24.20 5.69 9.09
N LEU A 241 -23.51 4.57 9.32
CA LEU A 241 -22.07 4.43 9.08
C LEU A 241 -21.72 4.59 7.59
N ALA A 242 -22.49 4.01 6.67
CA ALA A 242 -22.30 4.18 5.23
C ALA A 242 -22.46 5.63 4.77
N SER A 243 -23.43 6.38 5.32
CA SER A 243 -23.63 7.80 5.00
C SER A 243 -22.41 8.65 5.40
N ILE A 244 -21.98 8.56 6.66
CA ILE A 244 -20.82 9.33 7.12
C ILE A 244 -19.52 8.89 6.42
N LEU A 245 -19.34 7.60 6.12
CA LEU A 245 -18.20 7.10 5.34
C LEU A 245 -18.19 7.64 3.91
N THR A 246 -19.34 7.69 3.24
CA THR A 246 -19.47 8.25 1.88
C THR A 246 -19.06 9.74 1.88
N ARG A 247 -19.53 10.48 2.89
CA ARG A 247 -19.20 11.91 3.07
C ARG A 247 -17.72 12.14 3.42
N LEU A 248 -17.13 11.31 4.29
CA LEU A 248 -15.71 11.36 4.63
C LEU A 248 -14.81 11.01 3.43
N SER A 249 -15.23 10.05 2.59
CA SER A 249 -14.41 9.50 1.51
C SER A 249 -14.35 10.35 0.25
N GLY A 250 -15.07 11.49 0.18
CA GLY A 250 -15.18 12.40 -0.97
C GLY A 250 -13.90 13.11 -1.45
N GLY A 251 -12.73 12.57 -1.14
CA GLY A 251 -11.42 13.03 -1.61
C GLY A 251 -10.23 12.12 -1.24
N LEU A 252 -10.43 11.02 -0.50
CA LEU A 252 -9.35 10.11 -0.12
C LEU A 252 -9.04 9.11 -1.24
N ARG A 253 -7.74 8.85 -1.45
CA ARG A 253 -7.25 7.81 -2.37
C ARG A 253 -6.85 6.51 -1.67
N ARG A 254 -6.95 6.45 -0.34
CA ARG A 254 -6.60 5.28 0.48
C ARG A 254 -7.83 4.77 1.23
N PRO A 255 -7.98 3.44 1.38
CA PRO A 255 -9.03 2.86 2.19
C PRO A 255 -8.85 3.24 3.67
N TRP A 256 -9.96 3.30 4.39
CA TRP A 256 -9.98 3.36 5.85
C TRP A 256 -9.80 1.94 6.41
N GLU A 257 -9.01 1.79 7.48
CA GLU A 257 -9.09 0.57 8.31
C GLU A 257 -10.08 0.83 9.44
N LEU A 258 -11.22 0.14 9.41
CA LEU A 258 -12.19 0.19 10.50
C LEU A 258 -11.62 -0.53 11.72
N VAL A 259 -11.68 0.11 12.89
CA VAL A 259 -11.24 -0.46 14.16
C VAL A 259 -12.44 -0.56 15.10
N PRO A 260 -13.11 -1.73 15.17
CA PRO A 260 -14.22 -1.94 16.08
C PRO A 260 -13.80 -1.76 17.54
N THR A 261 -14.54 -0.99 18.33
CA THR A 261 -14.28 -0.88 19.78
C THR A 261 -15.06 -1.90 20.63
N THR A 262 -16.08 -2.53 20.05
CA THR A 262 -16.92 -3.57 20.66
C THR A 262 -16.99 -4.83 19.79
N VAL A 263 -17.49 -5.93 20.37
CA VAL A 263 -17.70 -7.20 19.67
C VAL A 263 -18.79 -7.07 18.62
N GLU A 264 -19.87 -6.35 18.93
CA GLU A 264 -20.99 -6.15 18.01
C GLU A 264 -20.57 -5.42 16.74
N GLU A 265 -19.69 -4.40 16.84
CA GLU A 265 -19.18 -3.66 15.68
C GLU A 265 -18.21 -4.50 14.82
N ALA A 266 -17.52 -5.47 15.41
CA ALA A 266 -16.63 -6.38 14.68
C ALA A 266 -17.37 -7.52 13.96
N ALA A 267 -18.72 -7.57 14.02
CA ALA A 267 -19.49 -8.71 13.54
C ALA A 267 -19.38 -8.85 12.00
N PRO A 268 -18.90 -9.98 11.46
CA PRO A 268 -18.67 -10.12 10.01
C PRO A 268 -19.91 -9.88 9.14
N ALA A 269 -21.10 -10.16 9.66
CA ALA A 269 -22.36 -9.87 8.97
C ALA A 269 -22.63 -8.37 8.82
N ARG A 270 -22.33 -7.54 9.84
CA ARG A 270 -22.47 -6.07 9.76
C ARG A 270 -21.43 -5.46 8.83
N LEU A 271 -20.20 -5.98 8.87
CA LEU A 271 -19.11 -5.52 7.99
C LEU A 271 -19.40 -5.88 6.53
N ARG A 272 -20.06 -7.02 6.26
CA ARG A 272 -20.60 -7.36 4.94
C ARG A 272 -21.74 -6.42 4.53
N GLU A 273 -22.74 -6.21 5.39
CA GLU A 273 -23.84 -5.27 5.12
C GLU A 273 -23.31 -3.85 4.82
N LEU A 274 -22.24 -3.43 5.49
CA LEU A 274 -21.57 -2.16 5.23
C LEU A 274 -20.88 -2.15 3.85
N ALA A 275 -20.17 -3.22 3.48
CA ALA A 275 -19.55 -3.37 2.16
C ALA A 275 -20.59 -3.38 1.02
N GLU A 276 -21.73 -4.06 1.21
CA GLU A 276 -22.88 -4.05 0.31
C GLU A 276 -23.43 -2.62 0.14
N ARG A 277 -23.59 -1.86 1.23
CA ARG A 277 -24.09 -0.47 1.20
C ARG A 277 -23.12 0.53 0.57
N LEU A 278 -21.82 0.28 0.67
CA LEU A 278 -20.77 1.10 0.09
C LEU A 278 -20.37 0.66 -1.34
N SER A 279 -20.94 -0.44 -1.86
CA SER A 279 -20.55 -1.07 -3.13
C SER A 279 -19.04 -1.27 -3.28
N SER A 280 -18.33 -1.55 -2.18
CA SER A 280 -16.87 -1.62 -2.12
C SER A 280 -16.37 -2.47 -0.95
N ASP A 281 -15.20 -3.07 -1.12
CA ASP A 281 -14.55 -3.89 -0.08
C ASP A 281 -14.16 -3.02 1.14
N VAL A 282 -14.51 -3.50 2.33
CA VAL A 282 -14.27 -2.83 3.62
C VAL A 282 -13.14 -3.51 4.36
N LEU A 283 -12.07 -2.78 4.66
CA LEU A 283 -10.99 -3.24 5.55
C LEU A 283 -11.38 -3.01 7.02
N ALA A 284 -11.36 -4.06 7.83
CA ALA A 284 -11.67 -3.97 9.26
C ALA A 284 -10.72 -4.86 10.09
N THR A 285 -10.35 -4.40 11.28
CA THR A 285 -9.62 -5.22 12.25
C THR A 285 -10.57 -6.16 12.97
N THR A 286 -10.08 -7.33 13.41
CA THR A 286 -10.88 -8.32 14.15
C THR A 286 -11.27 -7.85 15.57
N GLY A 287 -10.66 -6.78 16.06
CA GLY A 287 -10.95 -6.07 17.30
C GLY A 287 -10.03 -4.84 17.46
N PRO A 288 -10.04 -4.16 18.62
CA PRO A 288 -9.13 -3.06 18.91
C PRO A 288 -7.66 -3.43 18.67
N VAL A 289 -6.95 -2.60 17.91
CA VAL A 289 -5.50 -2.73 17.70
C VAL A 289 -4.77 -2.04 18.84
N LEU A 290 -3.80 -2.72 19.45
CA LEU A 290 -2.96 -2.23 20.55
C LEU A 290 -1.49 -2.55 20.28
N HIS A 291 -0.58 -1.85 20.94
CA HIS A 291 0.83 -2.24 20.93
C HIS A 291 1.08 -3.55 21.71
N ASP A 292 2.06 -4.31 21.22
CA ASP A 292 2.53 -5.56 21.85
C ASP A 292 3.69 -5.36 22.84
N GLY A 293 4.15 -4.11 23.03
CA GLY A 293 5.27 -3.76 23.92
C GLY A 293 6.67 -3.93 23.30
N SER A 294 6.77 -4.53 22.12
CA SER A 294 8.02 -4.70 21.36
C SER A 294 8.05 -3.89 20.05
N GLY A 295 7.21 -2.85 19.98
CA GLY A 295 7.05 -1.99 18.79
C GLY A 295 6.12 -2.55 17.70
N GLY A 296 5.59 -3.77 17.86
CA GLY A 296 4.59 -4.31 16.96
C GLY A 296 3.15 -4.02 17.40
N GLU A 297 2.22 -4.43 16.55
CA GLU A 297 0.78 -4.32 16.75
C GLU A 297 0.14 -5.69 16.97
N ARG A 298 -0.97 -5.71 17.72
CA ARG A 298 -1.84 -6.88 17.90
C ARG A 298 -3.31 -6.43 17.88
N SER A 299 -4.16 -7.21 17.22
CA SER A 299 -5.62 -7.13 17.40
C SER A 299 -5.99 -7.89 18.68
N VAL A 300 -6.85 -7.31 19.51
CA VAL A 300 -7.34 -7.94 20.74
C VAL A 300 -8.86 -7.96 20.74
N VAL A 301 -9.45 -9.15 20.62
CA VAL A 301 -10.91 -9.32 20.68
C VAL A 301 -11.34 -9.21 22.14
N ARG A 302 -12.14 -8.18 22.47
CA ARG A 302 -12.68 -7.91 23.81
C ARG A 302 -13.87 -8.83 24.13
N ASP A 303 -13.61 -10.10 24.41
CA ASP A 303 -14.63 -11.03 24.89
C ASP A 303 -14.95 -10.80 26.40
N PRO A 304 -16.23 -10.90 26.83
CA PRO A 304 -16.63 -10.63 28.23
C PRO A 304 -15.95 -11.47 29.31
N HIS A 305 -15.44 -12.66 28.97
CA HIS A 305 -14.82 -13.57 29.93
C HIS A 305 -13.28 -13.44 29.96
N SER A 306 -12.64 -13.26 28.80
CA SER A 306 -11.23 -12.89 28.71
C SER A 306 -10.88 -12.42 27.30
N PRO A 307 -10.19 -11.28 27.13
CA PRO A 307 -9.67 -10.88 25.83
C PRO A 307 -8.68 -11.90 25.26
N TRP A 308 -8.62 -12.01 23.94
CA TRP A 308 -7.73 -12.93 23.22
C TRP A 308 -7.25 -12.35 21.88
N GLU A 309 -6.19 -12.94 21.33
CA GLU A 309 -5.48 -12.44 20.14
C GLU A 309 -5.66 -13.42 18.97
N PRO A 310 -6.43 -13.09 17.91
CA PRO A 310 -6.59 -13.91 16.71
C PRO A 310 -5.40 -13.80 15.77
N PHE A 311 -5.20 -14.81 14.90
CA PHE A 311 -4.20 -14.75 13.83
C PHE A 311 -4.57 -13.82 12.67
N PRO A 312 -5.81 -13.79 12.16
CA PRO A 312 -6.26 -12.69 11.31
C PRO A 312 -6.38 -11.41 12.16
N VAL A 313 -5.51 -10.43 11.89
CA VAL A 313 -5.50 -9.12 12.57
C VAL A 313 -6.48 -8.17 11.87
N SER A 314 -6.43 -8.13 10.53
CA SER A 314 -7.34 -7.35 9.69
C SER A 314 -7.85 -8.17 8.52
N LEU A 315 -9.10 -7.93 8.15
CA LEU A 315 -9.85 -8.64 7.11
C LEU A 315 -10.45 -7.66 6.10
N TRP A 316 -10.40 -8.01 4.82
CA TRP A 316 -11.23 -7.41 3.77
C TRP A 316 -12.58 -8.11 3.75
N HIS A 317 -13.64 -7.34 3.93
CA HIS A 317 -15.04 -7.77 3.81
C HIS A 317 -15.60 -7.29 2.48
N SER A 318 -16.03 -8.23 1.62
CA SER A 318 -16.63 -7.91 0.32
C SER A 318 -18.14 -8.10 0.35
N ALA A 319 -18.85 -7.38 -0.51
CA ALA A 319 -20.31 -7.46 -0.64
C ALA A 319 -20.78 -8.84 -1.18
N THR A 320 -19.98 -9.50 -2.01
CA THR A 320 -20.38 -10.71 -2.76
C THR A 320 -19.59 -11.97 -2.39
N GLY A 321 -18.57 -11.86 -1.54
CA GLY A 321 -17.60 -12.93 -1.28
C GLY A 321 -17.32 -13.21 0.20
N ALA A 322 -16.63 -14.31 0.44
CA ALA A 322 -15.99 -14.56 1.72
C ALA A 322 -14.94 -13.48 2.01
N ALA A 323 -14.68 -13.23 3.30
CA ALA A 323 -13.63 -12.29 3.70
C ALA A 323 -12.24 -12.75 3.22
N ARG A 324 -11.28 -11.84 3.16
CA ARG A 324 -9.87 -12.14 2.85
C ARG A 324 -8.97 -11.62 3.96
N VAL A 325 -7.88 -12.31 4.26
CA VAL A 325 -6.94 -11.86 5.29
C VAL A 325 -6.06 -10.74 4.73
N ALA A 326 -6.09 -9.57 5.36
CA ALA A 326 -5.27 -8.43 4.99
C ALA A 326 -3.96 -8.41 5.80
N LEU A 327 -4.07 -8.61 7.12
CA LEU A 327 -2.93 -8.58 8.04
C LEU A 327 -2.96 -9.77 8.99
N THR A 328 -1.77 -10.34 9.26
CA THR A 328 -1.58 -11.50 10.12
C THR A 328 -0.81 -11.16 11.39
N ALA A 329 -1.11 -11.86 12.48
CA ALA A 329 -0.39 -11.76 13.75
C ALA A 329 1.01 -12.40 13.66
N ARG A 330 1.78 -12.36 14.76
CA ARG A 330 3.07 -13.07 14.84
C ARG A 330 2.86 -14.58 14.70
N ALA A 331 3.85 -15.26 14.13
CA ALA A 331 3.83 -16.72 14.06
C ALA A 331 3.81 -17.33 15.49
N PRO A 332 3.14 -18.49 15.69
CA PRO A 332 3.20 -19.24 16.94
C PRO A 332 4.63 -19.56 17.41
N ARG A 333 4.81 -19.86 18.70
CA ARG A 333 6.12 -20.31 19.19
C ARG A 333 6.52 -21.61 18.48
N GLY A 334 7.76 -21.67 17.98
CA GLY A 334 8.25 -22.80 17.16
C GLY A 334 7.95 -22.67 15.67
N TRP A 335 7.23 -21.61 15.26
CA TRP A 335 6.92 -21.29 13.88
C TRP A 335 7.53 -19.94 13.47
N VAL A 336 7.79 -19.78 12.18
CA VAL A 336 8.27 -18.55 11.55
C VAL A 336 7.32 -18.15 10.43
N ARG A 337 7.21 -16.85 10.17
CA ARG A 337 6.45 -16.33 9.03
C ARG A 337 7.28 -16.57 7.76
N PHE A 338 6.76 -17.38 6.84
CA PHE A 338 7.39 -17.67 5.54
C PHE A 338 6.97 -16.63 4.49
N ASN A 339 5.67 -16.33 4.41
CA ASN A 339 5.13 -15.21 3.62
C ASN A 339 4.00 -14.53 4.41
N GLN A 340 3.28 -13.57 3.82
CA GLN A 340 2.27 -12.78 4.53
C GLN A 340 1.17 -13.62 5.21
N LEU A 341 0.77 -14.74 4.59
CA LEU A 341 -0.31 -15.60 5.07
C LEU A 341 0.18 -16.93 5.65
N VAL A 342 1.39 -17.39 5.33
CA VAL A 342 1.87 -18.74 5.67
C VAL A 342 2.92 -18.72 6.77
N TYR A 343 2.67 -19.50 7.82
CA TYR A 343 3.66 -19.89 8.82
C TYR A 343 4.24 -21.27 8.50
N ARG A 344 5.54 -21.42 8.74
CA ARG A 344 6.30 -22.68 8.61
C ARG A 344 6.98 -23.00 9.94
N ARG A 345 7.28 -24.26 10.21
CA ARG A 345 8.03 -24.67 11.41
C ARG A 345 9.46 -24.12 11.35
N ALA A 346 9.95 -23.57 12.46
CA ALA A 346 11.26 -22.92 12.54
C ALA A 346 12.43 -23.88 12.25
N GLU A 347 12.25 -25.16 12.57
CA GLU A 347 13.24 -26.24 12.38
C GLU A 347 13.52 -26.57 10.91
N ALA A 348 12.64 -26.18 9.97
CA ALA A 348 12.77 -26.48 8.55
C ALA A 348 13.78 -25.58 7.80
N GLY A 349 14.33 -24.56 8.46
CA GLY A 349 15.35 -23.68 7.91
C GLY A 349 14.85 -22.70 6.83
N PRO A 350 15.78 -22.00 6.13
CA PRO A 350 15.46 -20.93 5.19
C PRO A 350 15.22 -21.40 3.73
N ALA A 351 15.41 -22.68 3.41
CA ALA A 351 15.16 -23.22 2.07
C ALA A 351 13.67 -23.15 1.69
N ALA A 352 13.32 -23.19 0.41
CA ALA A 352 11.91 -23.24 0.00
C ALA A 352 11.20 -24.49 0.59
N PRO A 353 9.94 -24.37 1.06
CA PRO A 353 9.16 -25.52 1.52
C PRO A 353 8.83 -26.47 0.37
N ALA A 354 8.93 -27.78 0.64
CA ALA A 354 8.58 -28.79 -0.35
C ALA A 354 7.07 -28.77 -0.63
N PRO A 355 6.59 -29.12 -1.84
CA PRO A 355 5.16 -29.10 -2.19
C PRO A 355 4.25 -29.84 -1.20
N GLY A 356 4.72 -30.98 -0.66
CA GLY A 356 4.01 -31.77 0.35
C GLY A 356 4.20 -31.33 1.80
N GLU A 357 5.05 -30.34 2.08
CA GLU A 357 5.33 -29.92 3.46
C GLU A 357 4.11 -29.26 4.10
N MET A 358 3.69 -29.76 5.26
CA MET A 358 2.58 -29.19 6.02
C MET A 358 2.93 -27.81 6.58
N VAL A 359 2.15 -26.79 6.18
CA VAL A 359 2.27 -25.40 6.62
C VAL A 359 0.96 -24.91 7.26
N ALA A 360 1.04 -23.87 8.09
CA ALA A 360 -0.12 -23.26 8.72
C ALA A 360 -0.42 -21.91 8.04
N ARG A 361 -1.44 -21.87 7.18
CA ARG A 361 -1.93 -20.63 6.55
C ARG A 361 -2.94 -19.92 7.44
N VAL A 362 -2.86 -18.60 7.54
CA VAL A 362 -3.90 -17.76 8.15
C VAL A 362 -5.04 -17.58 7.16
N VAL A 363 -6.26 -17.88 7.61
CA VAL A 363 -7.52 -17.76 6.85
C VAL A 363 -8.51 -16.94 7.69
N PRO A 364 -9.61 -16.41 7.14
CA PRO A 364 -10.51 -15.52 7.88
C PRO A 364 -11.05 -16.13 9.17
N GLY A 365 -11.34 -17.43 9.17
CA GLY A 365 -11.79 -18.19 10.34
C GLY A 365 -10.72 -18.52 11.38
N GLY A 366 -9.43 -18.29 11.08
CA GLY A 366 -8.31 -18.65 11.96
C GLY A 366 -7.10 -19.19 11.21
N LEU A 367 -6.85 -20.50 11.32
CA LEU A 367 -5.72 -21.19 10.69
C LEU A 367 -6.20 -22.36 9.83
N ALA A 368 -5.45 -22.67 8.79
CA ALA A 368 -5.59 -23.86 7.97
C ALA A 368 -4.24 -24.60 7.91
N LEU A 369 -4.25 -25.88 8.26
CA LEU A 369 -3.08 -26.76 8.25
C LEU A 369 -3.17 -27.68 7.02
N LEU A 370 -2.37 -27.39 6.00
CA LEU A 370 -2.40 -28.05 4.69
C LEU A 370 -1.01 -28.13 4.04
N PRO A 371 -0.81 -28.98 3.00
CA PRO A 371 0.44 -29.02 2.23
C PRO A 371 0.73 -27.67 1.54
N PHE A 372 2.01 -27.29 1.46
CA PHE A 372 2.44 -26.02 0.90
C PHE A 372 1.94 -25.77 -0.54
N ALA A 373 1.88 -26.81 -1.39
CA ALA A 373 1.35 -26.72 -2.75
C ALA A 373 -0.10 -26.21 -2.82
N GLN A 374 -0.90 -26.44 -1.77
CA GLN A 374 -2.28 -25.98 -1.69
C GLN A 374 -2.40 -24.60 -1.01
N SER A 375 -1.32 -24.11 -0.39
CA SER A 375 -1.34 -22.90 0.44
C SER A 375 -1.45 -21.59 -0.37
N GLY A 376 -1.20 -21.63 -1.68
CA GLY A 376 -1.43 -20.49 -2.59
C GLY A 376 -2.87 -20.33 -3.07
N PHE A 377 -3.72 -21.36 -2.96
CA PHE A 377 -5.05 -21.36 -3.57
C PHE A 377 -6.17 -21.06 -2.58
N ARG A 378 -7.19 -20.32 -3.01
CA ARG A 378 -8.44 -20.20 -2.25
C ARG A 378 -9.19 -21.54 -2.23
N GLY A 379 -9.78 -21.88 -1.09
CA GLY A 379 -10.57 -23.09 -0.89
C GLY A 379 -11.53 -22.97 0.29
N ALA A 380 -12.18 -24.07 0.67
CA ALA A 380 -13.22 -24.06 1.70
C ALA A 380 -12.77 -23.52 3.08
N ALA A 381 -11.46 -23.52 3.38
CA ALA A 381 -10.92 -22.89 4.59
C ALA A 381 -11.07 -21.35 4.61
N ASP A 382 -11.10 -20.71 3.44
CA ASP A 382 -11.25 -19.25 3.31
C ASP A 382 -12.71 -18.78 3.40
N GLU A 383 -13.66 -19.69 3.17
CA GLU A 383 -15.10 -19.44 3.33
C GLU A 383 -15.53 -19.44 4.81
N ILE A 384 -14.70 -20.01 5.70
CA ILE A 384 -14.95 -20.03 7.14
C ILE A 384 -14.85 -18.59 7.67
N ALA A 385 -15.99 -18.02 8.03
CA ALA A 385 -16.05 -16.69 8.62
C ALA A 385 -15.32 -16.62 9.98
N PHE A 386 -14.77 -15.44 10.29
CA PHE A 386 -14.22 -15.16 11.62
C PHE A 386 -15.31 -15.27 12.71
N GLU A 387 -14.99 -15.91 13.83
CA GLU A 387 -15.87 -15.97 15.00
C GLU A 387 -15.20 -15.25 16.18
N GLN A 388 -15.94 -14.40 16.89
CA GLN A 388 -15.33 -13.51 17.90
C GLN A 388 -15.03 -14.23 19.23
N HIS A 389 -15.71 -15.35 19.47
CA HIS A 389 -15.57 -16.13 20.70
C HIS A 389 -14.68 -17.37 20.52
N ARG A 390 -14.25 -17.70 19.29
CA ARG A 390 -13.46 -18.90 18.97
C ARG A 390 -12.73 -18.78 17.64
N MET A 391 -11.67 -19.58 17.46
CA MET A 391 -10.89 -19.66 16.24
C MET A 391 -11.02 -21.05 15.63
N THR A 392 -11.25 -21.14 14.32
CA THR A 392 -11.23 -22.41 13.61
C THR A 392 -9.80 -22.75 13.18
N VAL A 393 -9.36 -23.97 13.48
CA VAL A 393 -8.19 -24.60 12.88
C VAL A 393 -8.69 -25.67 11.94
N SER A 394 -8.57 -25.46 10.63
CA SER A 394 -8.92 -26.45 9.62
C SER A 394 -7.73 -27.36 9.28
N VAL A 395 -7.98 -28.62 8.91
CA VAL A 395 -6.96 -29.60 8.54
C VAL A 395 -7.27 -30.24 7.19
N GLY A 396 -6.32 -30.15 6.27
CA GLY A 396 -6.45 -30.60 4.88
C GLY A 396 -7.36 -29.72 4.02
N SER A 397 -7.59 -30.17 2.79
CA SER A 397 -8.46 -29.52 1.80
C SER A 397 -9.57 -30.48 1.38
N PRO A 398 -10.78 -30.00 1.02
CA PRO A 398 -11.88 -30.86 0.57
C PRO A 398 -11.45 -31.85 -0.50
N TYR A 399 -11.91 -33.10 -0.39
CA TYR A 399 -11.63 -34.21 -1.30
C TYR A 399 -10.14 -34.65 -1.41
N VAL A 400 -9.22 -34.00 -0.69
CA VAL A 400 -7.81 -34.39 -0.65
C VAL A 400 -7.51 -35.26 0.58
N PRO A 401 -6.76 -36.38 0.45
CA PRO A 401 -6.30 -37.16 1.58
C PRO A 401 -5.50 -36.33 2.60
N VAL A 402 -5.80 -36.46 3.89
CA VAL A 402 -5.04 -35.81 4.96
C VAL A 402 -3.72 -36.56 5.17
N PRO A 403 -2.54 -35.89 5.09
CA PRO A 403 -1.26 -36.57 5.29
C PRO A 403 -1.12 -37.17 6.70
N PRO A 404 -0.50 -38.35 6.86
CA PRO A 404 -0.39 -39.05 8.14
C PRO A 404 0.41 -38.27 9.21
N GLU A 405 1.25 -37.32 8.82
CA GLU A 405 1.96 -36.41 9.70
C GLU A 405 1.10 -35.26 10.26
N ALA A 406 -0.09 -35.00 9.69
CA ALA A 406 -0.95 -33.87 10.09
C ALA A 406 -1.32 -33.86 11.59
N PRO A 407 -1.63 -34.98 12.27
CA PRO A 407 -1.88 -34.98 13.71
C PRO A 407 -0.64 -34.62 14.54
N HIS A 408 0.57 -34.91 14.06
CA HIS A 408 1.81 -34.51 14.73
C HIS A 408 2.08 -33.02 14.56
N VAL A 409 2.00 -32.51 13.32
CA VAL A 409 2.19 -31.08 13.03
C VAL A 409 1.12 -30.21 13.69
N LEU A 410 -0.12 -30.72 13.81
CA LEU A 410 -1.19 -30.06 14.55
C LEU A 410 -0.84 -29.90 16.04
N ARG A 411 -0.30 -30.93 16.71
CA ARG A 411 0.15 -30.80 18.11
C ARG A 411 1.27 -29.74 18.23
N GLN A 412 2.27 -29.79 17.36
CA GLN A 412 3.34 -28.77 17.30
C GLN A 412 2.79 -27.34 17.09
N LEU A 413 1.71 -27.18 16.31
CA LEU A 413 1.03 -25.91 16.14
C LEU A 413 0.32 -25.46 17.43
N LEU A 414 -0.48 -26.35 18.03
CA LEU A 414 -1.28 -26.08 19.25
C LEU A 414 -0.42 -25.85 20.51
N ASP A 415 0.75 -26.47 20.60
CA ASP A 415 1.73 -26.25 21.67
C ASP A 415 2.47 -24.91 21.51
N GLY A 416 2.49 -24.36 20.30
CA GLY A 416 3.01 -23.02 20.01
C GLY A 416 2.07 -21.87 20.39
N LEU A 417 0.83 -22.16 20.77
CA LEU A 417 -0.21 -21.17 21.07
C LEU A 417 -0.25 -20.77 22.55
N THR A 418 -0.72 -19.56 22.83
CA THR A 418 -0.98 -19.14 24.21
C THR A 418 -2.15 -19.92 24.82
N PRO A 419 -2.23 -20.11 26.15
CA PRO A 419 -3.35 -20.79 26.79
C PRO A 419 -4.72 -20.17 26.45
N ARG A 420 -4.78 -18.83 26.29
CA ARG A 420 -5.98 -18.10 25.87
C ARG A 420 -6.41 -18.41 24.44
N GLN A 421 -5.46 -18.57 23.52
CA GLN A 421 -5.76 -19.00 22.15
C GLN A 421 -6.17 -20.48 22.12
N ARG A 422 -5.45 -21.35 22.85
CA ARG A 422 -5.74 -22.80 22.87
C ARG A 422 -7.15 -23.11 23.38
N GLY A 423 -7.60 -22.44 24.45
CA GLY A 423 -8.97 -22.58 24.97
C GLY A 423 -10.07 -22.01 24.08
N ARG A 424 -9.74 -21.43 22.92
CA ARG A 424 -10.68 -20.86 21.94
C ARG A 424 -10.77 -21.68 20.66
N ILE A 425 -10.10 -22.83 20.55
CA ILE A 425 -9.96 -23.54 19.27
C ILE A 425 -11.12 -24.50 18.99
N ARG A 426 -11.59 -24.44 17.74
CA ARG A 426 -12.46 -25.41 17.10
C ARG A 426 -11.65 -26.10 16.00
N LEU A 427 -11.48 -27.42 16.08
CA LEU A 427 -10.88 -28.19 14.99
C LEU A 427 -11.93 -28.51 13.92
N LEU A 428 -11.57 -28.39 12.65
CA LEU A 428 -12.40 -28.82 11.50
C LEU A 428 -11.55 -29.66 10.54
N ILE A 429 -11.96 -30.90 10.27
CA ILE A 429 -11.28 -31.77 9.30
C ILE A 429 -11.97 -31.56 7.95
N LEU A 430 -11.28 -30.97 6.98
CA LEU A 430 -11.79 -30.73 5.63
C LEU A 430 -11.38 -31.83 4.65
N GLY A 431 -10.20 -32.43 4.86
CA GLY A 431 -9.69 -33.50 4.00
C GLY A 431 -10.22 -34.90 4.34
N ILE A 432 -9.97 -35.83 3.43
CA ILE A 432 -10.27 -37.26 3.59
C ILE A 432 -9.24 -37.88 4.55
N ALA A 433 -9.59 -37.96 5.83
CA ALA A 433 -8.79 -38.70 6.82
C ALA A 433 -9.19 -40.18 6.85
N ASP A 434 -8.22 -41.08 7.00
CA ASP A 434 -8.51 -42.49 7.31
C ASP A 434 -8.99 -42.66 8.77
N GLY A 435 -9.42 -43.87 9.15
CA GLY A 435 -9.96 -44.13 10.49
C GLY A 435 -8.97 -43.83 11.62
N ARG A 436 -7.67 -44.08 11.40
CA ARG A 436 -6.61 -43.81 12.37
C ARG A 436 -6.36 -42.31 12.52
N THR A 437 -6.11 -41.63 11.42
CA THR A 437 -5.83 -40.19 11.34
C THR A 437 -7.00 -39.38 11.87
N ARG A 438 -8.24 -39.76 11.52
CA ARG A 438 -9.46 -39.16 12.10
C ARG A 438 -9.50 -39.39 13.62
N GLY A 439 -9.22 -40.61 14.09
CA GLY A 439 -9.14 -40.90 15.53
C GLY A 439 -8.10 -40.04 16.27
N GLU A 440 -6.89 -39.91 15.72
CA GLU A 440 -5.82 -39.08 16.29
C GLU A 440 -6.18 -37.58 16.29
N LEU A 441 -6.79 -37.06 15.22
CA LEU A 441 -7.27 -35.67 15.14
C LEU A 441 -8.44 -35.41 16.12
N THR A 442 -9.39 -36.35 16.24
CA THR A 442 -10.49 -36.26 17.21
C THR A 442 -9.99 -36.32 18.65
N ALA A 443 -8.97 -37.13 18.94
CA ALA A 443 -8.32 -37.13 20.25
C ALA A 443 -7.72 -35.77 20.59
N ILE A 444 -6.97 -35.15 19.67
CA ILE A 444 -6.41 -33.79 19.84
C ILE A 444 -7.52 -32.74 20.06
N ALA A 445 -8.65 -32.87 19.37
CA ALA A 445 -9.80 -31.98 19.57
C ALA A 445 -10.51 -32.19 20.93
N GLY A 446 -10.46 -33.40 21.48
CA GLY A 446 -11.06 -33.78 22.76
C GLY A 446 -10.16 -33.57 23.99
N GLU A 447 -8.88 -33.26 23.80
CA GLU A 447 -7.98 -32.89 24.90
C GLU A 447 -8.49 -31.63 25.63
N PRO A 448 -8.48 -31.59 26.98
CA PRO A 448 -8.96 -30.44 27.74
C PRO A 448 -8.03 -29.23 27.54
N ASN A 449 -8.40 -28.36 26.60
CA ASN A 449 -7.61 -27.23 26.10
C ASN A 449 -7.52 -26.03 27.08
N GLY A 450 -7.32 -26.27 28.38
CA GLY A 450 -7.20 -25.25 29.43
C GLY A 450 -8.53 -24.71 29.97
N GLY A 451 -9.64 -25.18 29.42
CA GLY A 451 -11.01 -25.02 29.92
C GLY A 451 -11.85 -26.20 29.44
N GLY A 452 -12.93 -26.53 30.15
CA GLY A 452 -13.81 -27.63 29.73
C GLY A 452 -14.38 -27.38 28.33
N PRO A 453 -14.57 -28.41 27.48
CA PRO A 453 -15.05 -28.23 26.11
C PRO A 453 -16.47 -27.66 26.13
N ALA A 454 -16.60 -26.38 25.77
CA ALA A 454 -17.89 -25.69 25.76
C ALA A 454 -18.84 -26.21 24.67
N TYR A 455 -18.30 -26.80 23.59
CA TYR A 455 -19.06 -27.32 22.45
C TYR A 455 -18.40 -28.58 21.85
N PRO A 456 -19.18 -29.58 21.40
CA PRO A 456 -18.65 -30.76 20.74
C PRO A 456 -18.15 -30.45 19.32
N PRO A 457 -17.17 -31.22 18.79
CA PRO A 457 -16.75 -31.12 17.40
C PRO A 457 -17.86 -31.61 16.46
N ILE A 458 -18.13 -30.86 15.39
CA ILE A 458 -19.01 -31.28 14.30
C ILE A 458 -18.13 -31.75 13.13
N SER A 459 -18.27 -33.02 12.75
CA SER A 459 -17.64 -33.61 11.57
C SER A 459 -18.68 -33.72 10.45
N THR A 460 -18.42 -33.14 9.28
CA THR A 460 -19.31 -33.22 8.11
C THR A 460 -18.60 -33.85 6.92
N ALA A 461 -18.90 -35.12 6.66
CA ALA A 461 -18.85 -35.78 5.34
C ALA A 461 -19.23 -37.26 5.50
N ASP A 462 -20.52 -37.54 5.71
CA ASP A 462 -21.21 -38.77 5.30
C ASP A 462 -22.69 -38.64 5.62
N GLY A 463 -23.57 -38.85 4.63
CA GLY A 463 -25.02 -38.72 4.80
C GLY A 463 -25.77 -38.06 3.64
N ALA A 464 -25.74 -38.69 2.47
CA ALA A 464 -26.80 -38.46 1.48
C ALA A 464 -28.10 -39.13 1.99
N PRO A 465 -29.26 -38.45 1.99
CA PRO A 465 -30.52 -39.07 2.35
C PRO A 465 -31.05 -39.89 1.16
N ASP A 466 -30.67 -41.17 1.10
CA ASP A 466 -31.26 -42.10 0.15
C ASP A 466 -32.66 -42.51 0.60
N ALA A 467 -33.60 -42.58 -0.34
CA ALA A 467 -35.03 -42.73 -0.04
C ALA A 467 -35.53 -44.13 -0.40
N THR A 468 -36.21 -44.83 0.53
CA THR A 468 -37.26 -45.84 0.23
C THR A 468 -38.05 -46.26 1.49
N SER A 469 -39.37 -46.00 1.44
CA SER A 469 -40.52 -46.76 1.99
C SER A 469 -40.48 -47.33 3.43
N ALA A 470 -41.29 -46.84 4.39
CA ALA A 470 -42.75 -47.10 4.60
C ALA A 470 -42.99 -48.06 5.80
N PRO A 471 -44.17 -48.11 6.50
CA PRO A 471 -45.50 -47.64 6.10
C PRO A 471 -46.28 -46.75 7.12
N LEU A 472 -47.43 -46.25 6.65
CA LEU A 472 -48.49 -45.55 7.40
C LEU A 472 -49.32 -46.49 8.30
N PRO A 473 -50.04 -45.91 9.29
CA PRO A 473 -51.46 -46.21 9.46
C PRO A 473 -52.34 -44.95 9.31
N GLU A 474 -53.56 -45.15 8.79
CA GLU A 474 -54.58 -44.12 8.51
C GLU A 474 -55.51 -43.81 9.71
N ALA A 475 -56.31 -42.75 9.54
CA ALA A 475 -57.56 -42.40 10.25
C ALA A 475 -57.43 -41.94 11.73
N ASP A 476 -58.01 -40.82 12.17
CA ASP A 476 -59.30 -40.22 11.78
C ASP A 476 -59.28 -38.67 11.70
N ALA A 477 -60.24 -38.13 10.94
CA ALA A 477 -60.69 -36.72 11.02
C ALA A 477 -62.13 -36.69 11.56
N PRO A 478 -62.62 -35.59 12.18
CA PRO A 478 -63.18 -34.51 11.35
C PRO A 478 -63.10 -33.07 11.91
N ASP A 479 -62.97 -32.13 10.97
CA ASP A 479 -63.83 -30.95 10.69
C ASP A 479 -64.38 -29.98 11.79
N ALA A 480 -64.72 -28.76 11.32
CA ALA A 480 -65.51 -27.68 11.91
C ALA A 480 -64.85 -26.62 12.85
N THR A 481 -64.76 -25.40 12.32
CA THR A 481 -64.65 -24.08 12.98
C THR A 481 -66.06 -23.50 13.31
N PRO A 482 -66.24 -22.26 13.80
CA PRO A 482 -65.59 -21.50 14.90
C PRO A 482 -66.60 -20.85 15.90
N ASN A 483 -66.13 -20.39 17.08
CA ASN A 483 -66.65 -19.30 17.98
C ASN A 483 -66.31 -19.60 19.48
N GLU A 484 -66.28 -18.68 20.46
CA GLU A 484 -66.10 -17.21 20.55
C GLU A 484 -65.99 -16.83 22.06
N THR A 485 -65.53 -15.61 22.39
CA THR A 485 -65.71 -14.88 23.68
C THR A 485 -65.00 -15.46 24.93
N THR A 486 -64.52 -14.71 25.93
CA THR A 486 -64.56 -13.27 26.34
C THR A 486 -63.19 -12.98 27.00
N ALA A 487 -62.64 -11.78 27.22
CA ALA A 487 -63.09 -10.38 27.30
C ALA A 487 -61.87 -9.43 27.15
N HIS A 488 -61.95 -8.10 27.22
CA HIS A 488 -62.72 -7.08 26.50
C HIS A 488 -62.13 -5.70 26.90
N ILE A 489 -62.04 -4.78 25.95
CA ILE A 489 -61.54 -3.39 26.09
C ILE A 489 -62.67 -2.47 26.61
N PRO A 490 -62.38 -1.25 27.10
CA PRO A 490 -63.14 -0.09 26.62
C PRO A 490 -62.24 1.01 26.04
N ALA A 491 -62.67 1.56 24.90
CA ALA A 491 -62.02 2.64 24.16
C ALA A 491 -62.90 3.89 24.19
N VAL A 492 -62.32 5.06 23.90
CA VAL A 492 -63.07 6.23 23.39
C VAL A 492 -62.23 6.96 22.34
N GLU A 493 -62.77 7.05 21.13
CA GLU A 493 -62.37 8.05 20.11
C GLU A 493 -63.53 9.02 19.87
N SER A 494 -63.21 10.27 19.51
CA SER A 494 -63.91 11.17 18.56
C SER A 494 -63.89 12.63 19.01
N GLY A 495 -63.75 13.59 18.08
CA GLY A 495 -64.24 14.96 18.31
C GLY A 495 -63.40 16.13 17.77
N THR A 496 -63.53 16.42 16.49
CA THR A 496 -63.02 17.61 15.78
C THR A 496 -63.56 18.96 16.32
N SER A 497 -62.73 20.03 16.36
CA SER A 497 -62.93 21.30 15.61
C SER A 497 -62.61 22.65 16.34
N ALA A 498 -61.85 23.49 15.63
CA ALA A 498 -61.84 24.97 15.57
C ALA A 498 -61.91 25.86 16.83
N ASN A 499 -60.85 26.67 17.06
CA ASN A 499 -60.83 28.11 16.68
C ASN A 499 -59.57 28.89 17.13
N GLY A 500 -59.19 29.92 16.35
CA GLY A 500 -58.99 31.27 16.92
C GLY A 500 -57.60 31.75 17.38
N ALA A 501 -56.83 32.29 16.43
CA ALA A 501 -56.29 33.66 16.43
C ALA A 501 -55.33 34.22 17.53
N LEU A 502 -54.11 34.54 17.06
CA LEU A 502 -53.44 35.88 17.09
C LEU A 502 -52.94 36.54 18.40
N THR A 503 -51.92 37.39 18.22
CA THR A 503 -51.30 38.39 19.14
C THR A 503 -50.43 37.80 20.28
N ASP A 504 -49.34 38.45 20.75
CA ASP A 504 -48.80 39.78 20.41
C ASP A 504 -47.26 39.93 20.60
N GLU A 505 -46.76 41.13 20.29
CA GLU A 505 -45.39 41.67 20.42
C GLU A 505 -44.74 41.64 21.84
N GLY A 506 -43.43 41.96 21.89
CA GLY A 506 -42.74 42.46 23.10
C GLY A 506 -41.29 41.96 23.24
N ALA A 507 -40.27 42.69 22.77
CA ALA A 507 -39.53 43.72 23.52
C ALA A 507 -38.68 43.13 24.67
N LEU A 508 -37.34 42.98 24.54
CA LEU A 508 -36.25 43.99 24.57
C LEU A 508 -35.59 44.13 25.96
N ALA A 509 -34.25 43.96 25.94
CA ALA A 509 -33.24 44.62 26.77
C ALA A 509 -33.05 44.29 28.27
N ASP A 510 -31.81 44.58 28.71
CA ASP A 510 -31.38 44.97 30.07
C ASP A 510 -31.43 43.93 31.23
N GLU A 511 -30.52 43.97 32.22
CA GLU A 511 -29.16 44.54 32.27
C GLU A 511 -28.35 43.88 33.42
N ALA A 512 -27.02 44.03 33.37
CA ALA A 512 -26.10 44.29 34.49
C ALA A 512 -26.03 43.43 35.78
N SER A 513 -24.76 43.16 36.16
CA SER A 513 -24.23 43.14 37.54
C SER A 513 -24.48 41.86 38.38
N SER A 514 -23.60 41.44 39.31
CA SER A 514 -22.63 42.21 40.12
C SER A 514 -21.45 41.36 40.66
N ARG A 515 -20.26 41.98 40.80
CA ARG A 515 -19.34 41.94 41.98
C ARG A 515 -18.61 40.62 42.36
N ASP A 516 -17.43 40.63 43.01
CA ASP A 516 -16.52 41.75 43.43
C ASP A 516 -15.09 41.26 43.77
N THR A 517 -14.16 42.21 44.00
CA THR A 517 -12.88 42.13 44.78
C THR A 517 -11.78 41.15 44.31
N ASP A 518 -10.47 41.40 44.42
CA ASP A 518 -9.58 42.52 44.85
C ASP A 518 -8.17 42.17 44.27
N ASP A 519 -7.10 42.96 44.23
CA ASP A 519 -6.73 44.40 44.19
C ASP A 519 -5.15 44.39 44.19
N GLU A 520 -4.51 45.56 44.23
CA GLU A 520 -3.09 45.83 44.55
C GLU A 520 -2.00 45.66 43.45
N GLN A 521 -2.07 46.59 42.49
CA GLN A 521 -1.12 47.72 42.38
C GLN A 521 0.41 47.47 42.24
N ARG A 522 0.87 47.58 40.98
CA ARG A 522 1.94 48.49 40.46
C ARG A 522 2.86 49.25 41.45
N PRO A 523 4.12 49.48 41.03
CA PRO A 523 4.44 50.84 40.58
C PRO A 523 5.16 50.93 39.21
N VAL A 524 5.31 52.17 38.72
CA VAL A 524 5.74 52.55 37.35
C VAL A 524 6.95 53.50 37.43
N PHE A 525 7.89 53.43 36.49
CA PHE A 525 8.71 54.61 36.11
C PHE A 525 9.07 54.64 34.61
N HIS A 526 9.23 55.85 34.08
CA HIS A 526 9.41 56.19 32.66
C HIS A 526 10.89 56.36 32.26
N SER A 527 11.25 56.17 30.98
CA SER A 527 11.76 57.25 30.08
C SER A 527 12.29 56.77 28.71
N THR A 528 12.15 57.67 27.72
CA THR A 528 12.57 57.73 26.29
C THR A 528 14.08 58.06 26.07
N PRO A 529 14.63 58.26 24.83
CA PRO A 529 14.36 57.71 23.47
C PRO A 529 15.65 57.28 22.65
N MET A 530 15.46 56.98 21.35
CA MET A 530 16.36 56.88 20.14
C MET A 530 17.77 57.58 20.13
N PRO A 531 18.75 57.24 19.23
CA PRO A 531 18.54 56.90 17.79
C PRO A 531 19.52 55.96 17.01
N SER A 532 19.06 55.57 15.80
CA SER A 532 19.76 55.31 14.51
C SER A 532 21.22 54.79 14.41
N HIS A 533 21.44 53.76 13.58
CA HIS A 533 22.16 53.92 12.30
C HIS A 533 21.95 52.75 11.29
N ARG A 534 21.46 53.10 10.08
CA ARG A 534 21.63 52.37 8.80
C ARG A 534 22.85 52.99 8.07
N PRO A 535 23.27 52.51 6.88
CA PRO A 535 23.41 51.15 6.36
C PRO A 535 24.83 50.92 5.76
N ARG A 536 25.16 49.72 5.23
CA ARG A 536 25.82 49.58 3.92
C ARG A 536 25.85 48.16 3.36
N THR A 537 25.36 48.06 2.14
CA THR A 537 25.64 47.00 1.15
C THR A 537 27.11 47.05 0.70
N VAL A 538 27.62 45.95 0.12
CA VAL A 538 28.21 45.92 -1.24
C VAL A 538 28.72 44.51 -1.61
N SER A 539 28.18 44.02 -2.73
CA SER A 539 28.77 43.18 -3.78
C SER A 539 29.66 41.96 -3.48
N GLU A 540 29.10 40.81 -3.84
CA GLU A 540 29.74 39.74 -4.62
C GLU A 540 30.49 40.28 -5.88
N PRO A 541 31.61 39.67 -6.27
CA PRO A 541 31.87 39.44 -7.70
C PRO A 541 32.21 37.96 -8.05
N PRO A 542 32.12 37.58 -9.34
CA PRO A 542 31.91 36.20 -9.80
C PRO A 542 33.20 35.52 -10.36
N PRO A 543 33.13 34.27 -10.88
CA PRO A 543 34.32 33.44 -11.11
C PRO A 543 34.83 33.39 -12.56
N GLU A 544 36.12 33.12 -12.70
CA GLU A 544 36.81 32.61 -13.89
C GLU A 544 37.91 31.62 -13.42
N LEU A 545 38.43 30.64 -14.14
CA LEU A 545 38.09 29.81 -15.30
C LEU A 545 39.43 29.12 -15.66
N LEU A 546 39.38 27.85 -16.08
CA LEU A 546 40.31 27.22 -17.04
C LEU A 546 41.82 26.98 -16.70
N SER A 547 42.13 25.68 -16.59
CA SER A 547 42.94 24.92 -17.58
C SER A 547 44.40 24.48 -17.32
N GLU A 548 44.70 23.31 -17.92
CA GLU A 548 46.01 22.79 -18.38
C GLU A 548 47.04 22.28 -17.33
N ARG A 549 47.85 21.23 -17.60
CA ARG A 549 47.80 20.10 -18.57
C ARG A 549 48.83 19.02 -18.16
N ALA A 550 48.63 17.78 -18.62
CA ALA A 550 49.61 16.69 -18.94
C ALA A 550 50.87 16.43 -18.05
N ASP A 551 51.12 15.16 -17.69
CA ASP A 551 52.09 14.34 -18.45
C ASP A 551 52.08 12.82 -18.12
N ARG A 552 52.71 12.03 -19.00
CA ARG A 552 52.85 10.55 -19.07
C ARG A 552 54.31 10.25 -19.56
N PRO A 553 54.77 9.01 -19.83
CA PRO A 553 54.58 7.69 -19.18
C PRO A 553 55.96 6.98 -18.95
N SER A 554 55.98 5.70 -18.55
CA SER A 554 56.93 4.68 -19.10
C SER A 554 56.54 3.23 -18.75
N PRO A 555 57.02 2.20 -19.50
CA PRO A 555 56.43 0.85 -19.54
C PRO A 555 57.39 -0.29 -19.11
N SER A 556 56.92 -1.55 -19.16
CA SER A 556 57.74 -2.74 -19.46
C SER A 556 56.88 -3.91 -19.96
N ASP A 557 57.27 -4.48 -21.09
CA ASP A 557 56.72 -5.73 -21.67
C ASP A 557 57.25 -7.00 -20.97
N THR A 558 56.58 -8.14 -21.19
CA THR A 558 57.21 -9.35 -21.77
C THR A 558 56.14 -10.34 -22.27
N SER A 559 56.35 -10.87 -23.48
CA SER A 559 55.40 -11.69 -24.24
C SER A 559 55.58 -13.21 -24.03
N GLY A 560 54.55 -14.00 -24.38
CA GLY A 560 54.66 -15.46 -24.49
C GLY A 560 53.41 -16.13 -25.13
N HIS A 561 53.54 -16.60 -26.38
CA HIS A 561 52.48 -17.21 -27.19
C HIS A 561 53.15 -18.05 -28.32
N PRO A 562 52.46 -18.88 -29.11
CA PRO A 562 51.67 -20.09 -28.79
C PRO A 562 52.17 -21.33 -29.58
N ILE A 563 51.51 -22.51 -29.48
CA ILE A 563 51.68 -23.65 -30.42
C ILE A 563 50.31 -24.26 -30.82
N ARG A 564 50.20 -24.83 -32.03
CA ARG A 564 48.93 -25.16 -32.75
C ARG A 564 48.97 -26.54 -33.45
N ALA A 565 47.99 -27.42 -33.13
CA ALA A 565 47.44 -28.55 -33.94
C ALA A 565 48.44 -29.68 -34.40
N PRO A 566 48.06 -30.78 -35.13
CA PRO A 566 46.72 -31.20 -35.65
C PRO A 566 46.36 -32.75 -35.69
N HIS A 567 45.08 -33.04 -35.99
CA HIS A 567 44.47 -34.13 -36.84
C HIS A 567 44.51 -35.67 -36.57
N ALA A 568 43.48 -36.31 -37.17
CA ALA A 568 43.17 -37.74 -37.45
C ALA A 568 42.63 -38.62 -36.29
N GLY A 569 41.63 -39.53 -36.46
CA GLY A 569 40.71 -39.81 -37.58
C GLY A 569 40.30 -41.30 -37.67
N SER A 570 39.01 -41.64 -37.85
CA SER A 570 38.48 -42.98 -38.27
C SER A 570 36.96 -42.95 -38.56
N THR A 571 36.43 -43.97 -39.26
CA THR A 571 35.17 -43.96 -40.04
C THR A 571 34.40 -45.30 -39.94
N GLU A 572 33.08 -45.29 -40.19
CA GLU A 572 32.14 -46.40 -40.57
C GLU A 572 31.77 -47.56 -39.60
N GLU A 573 30.49 -47.59 -39.19
CA GLU A 573 29.39 -48.58 -39.47
C GLU A 573 29.67 -50.02 -40.04
N PRO A 574 28.67 -50.94 -40.13
CA PRO A 574 27.52 -51.26 -39.23
C PRO A 574 27.23 -52.80 -39.11
N ALA A 575 26.24 -53.19 -38.27
CA ALA A 575 25.40 -54.42 -38.42
C ALA A 575 24.31 -54.47 -37.31
N ASP A 576 23.13 -55.12 -37.41
CA ASP A 576 22.07 -55.39 -38.41
C ASP A 576 21.11 -56.45 -37.77
N THR A 577 19.87 -56.61 -38.29
CA THR A 577 18.80 -57.58 -37.96
C THR A 577 17.98 -57.39 -36.65
N PRO A 578 16.70 -57.88 -36.58
CA PRO A 578 15.60 -57.72 -37.55
C PRO A 578 14.19 -57.45 -36.89
N PRO A 579 13.10 -57.17 -37.64
CA PRO A 579 11.80 -56.73 -37.08
C PRO A 579 10.63 -57.75 -37.05
N GLU A 580 9.64 -57.42 -36.19
CA GLU A 580 8.19 -57.80 -36.15
C GLU A 580 7.74 -59.27 -35.92
N PRO A 581 6.61 -59.45 -35.19
CA PRO A 581 5.29 -59.54 -35.85
C PRO A 581 4.15 -58.69 -35.22
N LEU A 582 3.05 -58.57 -35.97
CA LEU A 582 1.84 -57.75 -35.74
C LEU A 582 0.76 -58.39 -34.83
N SER A 583 -0.22 -57.56 -34.44
CA SER A 583 -1.45 -57.83 -33.64
C SER A 583 -1.27 -57.84 -32.11
N ASP A 584 -2.18 -57.28 -31.30
CA ASP A 584 -3.61 -56.99 -31.54
C ASP A 584 -4.05 -55.53 -31.31
N ARG A 585 -5.24 -55.19 -31.84
CA ARG A 585 -5.97 -53.94 -31.55
C ARG A 585 -6.48 -53.92 -30.11
N GLU A 586 -6.07 -52.92 -29.34
CA GLU A 586 -6.84 -52.47 -28.18
C GLU A 586 -7.30 -51.01 -28.40
N SER A 587 -8.61 -50.80 -28.39
CA SER A 587 -9.23 -49.51 -28.70
C SER A 587 -9.08 -48.54 -27.53
N VAL A 588 -7.97 -47.80 -27.50
CA VAL A 588 -7.79 -46.69 -26.57
C VAL A 588 -8.76 -45.57 -26.97
N SER A 589 -9.79 -45.34 -26.16
CA SER A 589 -10.63 -44.15 -26.26
C SER A 589 -9.77 -42.90 -26.09
N PRO A 590 -9.99 -41.83 -26.87
CA PRO A 590 -9.19 -40.62 -26.75
C PRO A 590 -9.33 -40.03 -25.34
N VAL A 591 -8.19 -39.89 -24.67
CA VAL A 591 -8.06 -39.00 -23.51
C VAL A 591 -8.41 -37.59 -24.00
N PRO A 592 -9.20 -36.79 -23.27
CA PRO A 592 -9.41 -35.40 -23.62
C PRO A 592 -8.05 -34.68 -23.59
N GLU A 593 -7.59 -34.21 -24.74
CA GLU A 593 -6.43 -33.33 -24.81
C GLU A 593 -6.77 -32.02 -24.10
N ASP A 594 -6.00 -31.71 -23.05
CA ASP A 594 -5.97 -30.40 -22.41
C ASP A 594 -5.55 -29.38 -23.49
N PRO A 595 -6.31 -28.29 -23.73
CA PRO A 595 -6.06 -27.43 -24.88
C PRO A 595 -4.63 -26.86 -24.85
N GLU A 596 -3.82 -27.20 -25.87
CA GLU A 596 -2.45 -26.68 -26.00
C GLU A 596 -2.45 -25.15 -25.92
N ARG A 597 -1.73 -24.61 -24.94
CA ARG A 597 -1.58 -23.15 -24.80
C ARG A 597 -0.84 -22.61 -26.03
N PRO A 598 -1.25 -21.46 -26.58
CA PRO A 598 -0.58 -20.89 -27.74
C PRO A 598 0.87 -20.57 -27.41
N ARG A 599 1.80 -21.25 -28.11
CA ARG A 599 3.25 -21.04 -27.93
C ARG A 599 3.58 -19.57 -28.19
N LEU A 600 4.47 -18.99 -27.39
CA LEU A 600 4.91 -17.60 -27.53
C LEU A 600 6.32 -17.55 -28.13
N VAL A 601 6.58 -16.58 -29.01
CA VAL A 601 7.88 -16.35 -29.65
C VAL A 601 8.27 -14.87 -29.58
N PRO A 602 9.57 -14.53 -29.60
CA PRO A 602 10.03 -13.15 -29.68
C PRO A 602 9.46 -12.41 -30.89
N ALA A 603 8.93 -11.21 -30.68
CA ALA A 603 8.43 -10.36 -31.73
C ALA A 603 9.56 -9.93 -32.67
N ARG A 604 9.38 -10.12 -33.98
CA ARG A 604 10.25 -9.49 -34.99
C ARG A 604 10.04 -7.98 -34.94
N THR A 605 11.10 -7.19 -35.04
CA THR A 605 11.01 -5.72 -35.16
C THR A 605 10.20 -5.33 -36.39
N GLY A 606 8.98 -4.86 -36.15
CA GLY A 606 8.05 -4.33 -37.12
C GLY A 606 6.89 -3.70 -36.32
N GLY A 607 6.65 -2.40 -36.39
CA GLY A 607 6.99 -1.49 -37.48
C GLY A 607 5.74 -0.76 -37.94
N THR A 608 5.16 0.05 -37.04
CA THR A 608 4.05 0.96 -37.38
C THR A 608 4.45 1.97 -38.47
N GLY A 609 5.76 2.17 -38.68
CA GLY A 609 6.33 3.18 -39.55
C GLY A 609 6.36 4.58 -38.92
N THR A 610 5.73 4.74 -37.75
CA THR A 610 5.61 6.01 -37.04
C THR A 610 6.81 6.20 -36.10
N PRO A 611 7.62 7.26 -36.25
CA PRO A 611 8.75 7.53 -35.35
C PRO A 611 8.31 7.70 -33.89
N HIS A 612 9.14 7.29 -32.92
CA HIS A 612 8.83 7.46 -31.49
C HIS A 612 8.62 8.93 -31.05
N ASP A 613 9.13 9.89 -31.83
CA ASP A 613 9.01 11.33 -31.60
C ASP A 613 7.90 12.00 -32.46
N HIS A 614 7.07 11.21 -33.13
CA HIS A 614 6.00 11.68 -34.03
C HIS A 614 5.10 12.76 -33.40
N ARG A 615 4.74 13.73 -34.24
CA ARG A 615 3.75 14.76 -33.94
C ARG A 615 2.53 14.51 -34.80
N SER A 616 1.35 14.40 -34.19
CA SER A 616 0.11 14.20 -34.94
C SER A 616 -0.11 15.37 -35.89
N THR A 617 -0.55 15.06 -37.10
CA THR A 617 -1.04 16.08 -38.05
C THR A 617 -2.50 16.41 -37.77
N SER A 618 -2.98 17.55 -38.24
CA SER A 618 -4.41 17.90 -38.15
C SER A 618 -5.30 16.87 -38.87
N GLU A 619 -4.80 16.24 -39.93
CA GLU A 619 -5.51 15.21 -40.67
C GLU A 619 -5.58 13.89 -39.88
N GLU A 620 -4.47 13.45 -39.28
CA GLU A 620 -4.45 12.28 -38.38
C GLU A 620 -5.39 12.47 -37.20
N ARG A 621 -5.37 13.63 -36.53
CA ARG A 621 -6.32 13.98 -35.45
C ARG A 621 -7.78 13.93 -35.92
N SER A 622 -8.05 14.40 -37.15
CA SER A 622 -9.40 14.39 -37.74
C SER A 622 -9.85 13.02 -38.24
N ARG A 623 -8.91 12.11 -38.57
CA ARG A 623 -9.20 10.70 -38.87
C ARG A 623 -9.42 9.90 -37.58
N PHE A 624 -8.56 10.09 -36.58
CA PHE A 624 -8.71 9.52 -35.24
C PHE A 624 -10.07 9.88 -34.61
N ALA A 625 -10.42 11.17 -34.53
CA ALA A 625 -11.69 11.59 -33.93
C ALA A 625 -12.92 10.97 -34.61
N ARG A 626 -12.89 10.82 -35.95
CA ARG A 626 -13.95 10.13 -36.70
C ARG A 626 -13.95 8.62 -36.52
N ALA A 627 -12.80 8.00 -36.25
CA ALA A 627 -12.68 6.57 -36.03
C ALA A 627 -13.15 6.15 -34.63
N VAL A 628 -12.91 6.97 -33.61
CA VAL A 628 -13.38 6.70 -32.24
C VAL A 628 -14.83 7.15 -31.99
N GLY A 629 -15.35 8.12 -32.76
CA GLY A 629 -16.77 8.50 -32.71
C GLY A 629 -17.20 9.07 -31.36
N ASP A 630 -18.34 8.60 -30.84
CA ASP A 630 -18.97 9.11 -29.61
C ASP A 630 -18.04 9.06 -28.38
N ASP A 631 -17.14 8.06 -28.31
CA ASP A 631 -16.09 7.94 -27.29
C ASP A 631 -15.20 9.20 -27.19
N PHE A 632 -15.01 9.93 -28.31
CA PHE A 632 -14.24 11.17 -28.34
C PHE A 632 -14.94 12.28 -27.53
N ASP A 633 -16.23 12.46 -27.77
CA ASP A 633 -17.04 13.52 -27.17
C ASP A 633 -17.35 13.24 -25.69
N GLU A 634 -17.48 11.96 -25.29
CA GLU A 634 -17.57 11.58 -23.88
C GLU A 634 -16.29 11.93 -23.09
N VAL A 635 -15.12 11.72 -23.71
CA VAL A 635 -13.81 11.89 -23.06
C VAL A 635 -13.32 13.35 -23.06
N LEU A 636 -13.70 14.14 -24.06
CA LEU A 636 -13.25 15.53 -24.25
C LEU A 636 -13.45 16.45 -23.01
N PRO A 637 -14.56 16.39 -22.25
CA PRO A 637 -14.69 17.11 -20.98
C PRO A 637 -13.60 16.79 -19.96
N SER A 638 -13.17 15.52 -19.87
CA SER A 638 -12.11 15.09 -18.96
C SER A 638 -10.75 15.68 -19.36
N VAL A 639 -10.46 15.76 -20.67
CA VAL A 639 -9.26 16.46 -21.19
C VAL A 639 -9.29 17.93 -20.81
N ASN A 640 -10.42 18.61 -20.99
CA ASN A 640 -10.57 20.02 -20.60
C ASN A 640 -10.33 20.25 -19.09
N THR A 641 -10.79 19.33 -18.23
CA THR A 641 -10.52 19.36 -16.78
C THR A 641 -9.04 19.16 -16.45
N VAL A 642 -8.35 18.24 -17.13
CA VAL A 642 -6.90 18.02 -16.92
C VAL A 642 -6.09 19.23 -17.39
N LEU A 643 -6.41 19.80 -18.55
CA LEU A 643 -5.80 21.04 -19.03
C LEU A 643 -6.08 22.23 -18.08
N ALA A 644 -7.25 22.30 -17.45
CA ALA A 644 -7.58 23.32 -16.46
C ALA A 644 -6.77 23.19 -15.16
N THR A 645 -6.46 21.97 -14.73
CA THR A 645 -5.70 21.69 -13.50
C THR A 645 -4.18 21.69 -13.70
N HIS A 646 -3.69 21.52 -14.94
CA HIS A 646 -2.27 21.43 -15.26
C HIS A 646 -1.83 22.44 -16.33
N PRO A 647 -1.57 23.72 -15.97
CA PRO A 647 -1.21 24.77 -16.93
C PRO A 647 0.03 24.46 -17.80
N ALA A 648 0.97 23.65 -17.31
CA ALA A 648 2.15 23.22 -18.08
C ALA A 648 1.82 22.37 -19.32
N LEU A 649 0.60 21.81 -19.42
CA LEU A 649 0.13 21.09 -20.61
C LEU A 649 -0.52 22.02 -21.66
N ARG A 650 -0.62 23.33 -21.38
CA ARG A 650 -1.26 24.33 -22.25
C ARG A 650 -0.28 25.11 -23.14
N GLU A 651 1.01 24.77 -23.15
CA GLU A 651 2.02 25.52 -23.91
C GLU A 651 1.75 25.47 -25.43
N ASN A 652 1.47 26.65 -26.01
CA ASN A 652 1.37 27.04 -27.44
C ASN A 652 0.61 26.16 -28.47
N GLU A 653 0.12 24.98 -28.11
CA GLU A 653 -0.57 24.03 -28.99
C GLU A 653 -1.82 23.40 -28.30
N ALA A 654 -2.34 24.04 -27.24
CA ALA A 654 -3.31 23.41 -26.31
C ALA A 654 -4.61 22.92 -26.96
N ASP A 655 -5.15 23.65 -27.93
CA ASP A 655 -6.36 23.24 -28.66
C ASP A 655 -6.07 22.13 -29.69
N GLU A 656 -4.87 22.13 -30.28
CA GLU A 656 -4.42 21.08 -31.19
C GLU A 656 -4.13 19.77 -30.44
N ALA A 657 -3.64 19.86 -29.21
CA ALA A 657 -3.31 18.72 -28.35
C ALA A 657 -4.53 17.98 -27.78
N LYS A 658 -5.76 18.48 -27.95
CA LYS A 658 -6.96 17.87 -27.35
C LYS A 658 -7.18 16.44 -27.83
N ALA A 659 -7.10 16.18 -29.13
CA ALA A 659 -7.26 14.83 -29.68
C ALA A 659 -6.12 13.89 -29.24
N ASP A 660 -4.89 14.41 -29.15
CA ASP A 660 -3.74 13.66 -28.62
C ASP A 660 -3.99 13.18 -27.17
N PHE A 661 -4.57 14.05 -26.33
CA PHE A 661 -4.91 13.69 -24.96
C PHE A 661 -6.17 12.82 -24.84
N VAL A 662 -7.15 12.93 -25.74
CA VAL A 662 -8.26 11.97 -25.84
C VAL A 662 -7.70 10.56 -26.10
N ALA A 663 -6.74 10.41 -27.02
CA ALA A 663 -6.08 9.12 -27.28
C ALA A 663 -5.37 8.54 -26.05
N VAL A 664 -4.75 9.39 -25.20
CA VAL A 664 -4.16 8.94 -23.93
C VAL A 664 -5.22 8.45 -22.95
N ILE A 665 -6.33 9.19 -22.77
CA ILE A 665 -7.40 8.79 -21.85
C ILE A 665 -8.05 7.48 -22.32
N LEU A 666 -8.40 7.38 -23.61
CA LEU A 666 -8.98 6.17 -24.19
C LEU A 666 -8.04 4.96 -24.04
N TYR A 667 -6.73 5.13 -24.28
CA TYR A 667 -5.75 4.05 -24.10
C TYR A 667 -5.70 3.54 -22.66
N THR A 668 -5.75 4.44 -21.67
CA THR A 668 -5.86 4.04 -20.25
C THR A 668 -7.24 3.48 -19.88
N GLY A 669 -8.25 3.70 -20.72
CA GLY A 669 -9.62 3.21 -20.56
C GLY A 669 -9.82 1.72 -20.81
N ARG A 670 -11.10 1.36 -20.90
CA ARG A 670 -11.62 0.01 -21.18
C ARG A 670 -12.24 -0.03 -22.58
N GLY A 671 -12.66 -1.21 -23.04
CA GLY A 671 -13.42 -1.38 -24.28
C GLY A 671 -12.57 -1.36 -25.57
N ALA A 672 -13.22 -1.15 -26.71
CA ALA A 672 -12.62 -1.30 -28.05
C ALA A 672 -11.47 -0.33 -28.34
N ASN A 673 -11.50 0.85 -27.70
CA ASN A 673 -10.46 1.87 -27.79
C ASN A 673 -9.44 1.82 -26.63
N GLY A 674 -9.58 0.85 -25.71
CA GLY A 674 -8.68 0.64 -24.57
C GLY A 674 -7.37 -0.03 -24.97
N GLY A 675 -6.32 0.14 -24.14
CA GLY A 675 -4.98 -0.35 -24.44
C GLY A 675 -4.87 -1.85 -24.73
N ASN A 676 -5.74 -2.68 -24.15
CA ASN A 676 -5.80 -4.13 -24.44
C ASN A 676 -6.21 -4.43 -25.89
N ALA A 677 -7.13 -3.67 -26.46
CA ALA A 677 -7.58 -3.82 -27.83
C ALA A 677 -6.53 -3.25 -28.82
N VAL A 678 -6.01 -2.05 -28.53
CA VAL A 678 -4.95 -1.41 -29.35
C VAL A 678 -3.69 -2.29 -29.39
N ASN A 679 -3.20 -2.76 -28.25
CA ASN A 679 -2.01 -3.62 -28.21
C ASN A 679 -2.22 -4.98 -28.88
N ARG A 680 -3.45 -5.52 -28.86
CA ARG A 680 -3.79 -6.73 -29.62
C ARG A 680 -3.64 -6.51 -31.12
N LEU A 681 -4.17 -5.41 -31.66
CA LEU A 681 -4.03 -5.07 -33.09
C LEU A 681 -2.57 -4.86 -33.51
N LEU A 682 -1.77 -4.22 -32.65
CA LEU A 682 -0.35 -4.00 -32.91
C LEU A 682 0.44 -5.32 -32.89
N ARG A 683 0.18 -6.20 -31.92
CA ARG A 683 0.83 -7.52 -31.79
C ARG A 683 0.39 -8.54 -32.83
N THR A 684 -0.80 -8.41 -33.41
CA THR A 684 -1.24 -9.22 -34.57
C THR A 684 -0.78 -8.66 -35.91
N GLY A 685 0.01 -7.58 -35.93
CA GLY A 685 0.51 -6.95 -37.16
C GLY A 685 -0.51 -6.11 -37.93
N ASN A 686 -1.74 -5.93 -37.41
CA ASN A 686 -2.76 -5.08 -38.02
C ASN A 686 -2.55 -3.60 -37.65
N THR A 687 -1.36 -3.08 -37.95
CA THR A 687 -0.93 -1.73 -37.58
C THR A 687 -1.64 -0.64 -38.38
N GLU A 688 -2.13 -0.94 -39.58
CA GLU A 688 -2.83 0.03 -40.44
C GLU A 688 -4.13 0.54 -39.81
N ALA A 689 -4.94 -0.35 -39.24
CA ALA A 689 -6.20 0.01 -38.60
C ALA A 689 -6.00 0.90 -37.35
N ALA A 690 -4.86 0.79 -36.68
CA ALA A 690 -4.50 1.58 -35.51
C ALA A 690 -3.65 2.83 -35.83
N ARG A 691 -3.23 3.05 -37.07
CA ARG A 691 -2.21 4.06 -37.45
C ARG A 691 -2.49 5.47 -36.91
N ASP A 692 -3.71 5.95 -37.08
CA ASP A 692 -4.10 7.31 -36.64
C ASP A 692 -4.26 7.42 -35.12
N TYR A 693 -4.68 6.33 -34.48
CA TYR A 693 -4.69 6.21 -33.02
C TYR A 693 -3.26 6.29 -32.49
N VAL A 694 -2.35 5.47 -33.03
CA VAL A 694 -0.92 5.41 -32.66
C VAL A 694 -0.28 6.80 -32.82
N ALA A 695 -0.55 7.50 -33.93
CA ALA A 695 -0.04 8.84 -34.18
C ALA A 695 -0.49 9.86 -33.11
N CYS A 696 -1.78 9.88 -32.78
CA CYS A 696 -2.32 10.77 -31.74
C CYS A 696 -1.81 10.40 -30.34
N LEU A 697 -1.75 9.11 -30.01
CA LEU A 697 -1.26 8.59 -28.73
C LEU A 697 0.23 8.89 -28.52
N LEU A 698 1.09 8.64 -29.51
CA LEU A 698 2.51 9.02 -29.45
C LEU A 698 2.68 10.52 -29.24
N SER A 699 1.93 11.33 -29.99
CA SER A 699 1.97 12.78 -29.84
C SER A 699 1.54 13.25 -28.45
N GLY A 700 0.50 12.63 -27.89
CA GLY A 700 0.01 12.88 -26.54
C GLY A 700 1.01 12.50 -25.47
N LEU A 701 1.51 11.26 -25.50
CA LEU A 701 2.54 10.76 -24.57
C LEU A 701 3.81 11.64 -24.59
N ARG A 702 4.24 12.12 -25.76
CA ARG A 702 5.41 13.00 -25.91
C ARG A 702 5.27 14.32 -25.13
N ARG A 703 4.04 14.82 -24.95
CA ARG A 703 3.72 16.04 -24.17
C ARG A 703 3.72 15.82 -22.65
N LEU A 704 3.78 14.57 -22.18
CA LEU A 704 3.68 14.23 -20.74
C LEU A 704 5.05 14.12 -20.05
N PRO A 705 5.11 14.29 -18.72
CA PRO A 705 6.35 14.13 -17.95
C PRO A 705 6.98 12.74 -18.11
N VAL A 706 8.29 12.71 -18.32
CA VAL A 706 9.09 11.47 -18.38
C VAL A 706 9.29 10.89 -16.99
N HIS A 707 9.08 9.59 -16.83
CA HIS A 707 9.52 8.81 -15.69
C HIS A 707 10.91 8.21 -15.98
N ARG A 708 11.86 8.39 -15.05
CA ARG A 708 13.19 7.78 -15.08
C ARG A 708 13.45 7.07 -13.75
N GLY A 709 13.59 5.76 -13.78
CA GLY A 709 13.67 4.96 -12.56
C GLY A 709 13.07 3.56 -12.75
N PRO A 710 12.87 2.81 -11.65
CA PRO A 710 12.22 1.52 -11.70
C PRO A 710 10.71 1.67 -11.91
N SER A 711 10.17 0.89 -12.83
CA SER A 711 8.75 0.67 -13.03
C SER A 711 8.46 -0.84 -12.98
N PHE A 712 7.21 -1.19 -12.69
CA PHE A 712 6.78 -2.55 -12.38
C PHE A 712 5.62 -2.98 -13.27
N ARG A 713 5.64 -4.25 -13.69
CA ARG A 713 4.52 -5.00 -14.25
C ARG A 713 4.38 -6.31 -13.49
N PHE A 714 3.19 -6.87 -13.49
CA PHE A 714 2.86 -8.16 -12.86
C PHE A 714 2.54 -9.14 -13.98
N GLY A 715 2.72 -10.44 -13.78
CA GLY A 715 2.13 -11.42 -14.68
C GLY A 715 2.69 -11.46 -16.11
N GLY A 716 3.79 -10.77 -16.41
CA GLY A 716 4.36 -10.62 -17.75
C GLY A 716 5.59 -11.49 -18.05
N CYS A 717 6.02 -12.33 -17.11
CA CYS A 717 7.01 -13.38 -17.34
C CYS A 717 6.27 -14.70 -17.57
N PRO A 718 6.42 -15.40 -18.70
CA PRO A 718 5.77 -16.69 -18.93
C PRO A 718 6.36 -17.80 -18.06
N ASP A 719 5.63 -18.91 -17.93
CA ASP A 719 6.10 -20.11 -17.25
C ASP A 719 7.23 -20.81 -18.02
N GLY A 720 8.35 -21.06 -17.33
CA GLY A 720 9.49 -21.86 -17.81
C GLY A 720 10.54 -21.11 -18.65
N ASP A 721 11.54 -21.86 -19.14
CA ASP A 721 12.61 -21.37 -20.02
C ASP A 721 12.04 -21.04 -21.41
N VAL A 722 11.45 -19.86 -21.55
CA VAL A 722 10.95 -19.37 -22.85
C VAL A 722 12.09 -18.69 -23.62
N GLU A 723 12.39 -19.27 -24.79
CA GLU A 723 13.41 -18.81 -25.73
C GLU A 723 13.25 -17.31 -26.03
N GLY A 724 14.19 -16.50 -25.53
CA GLY A 724 14.21 -15.04 -25.72
C GLY A 724 14.35 -14.20 -24.44
N TYR A 725 14.14 -14.77 -23.25
CA TYR A 725 14.33 -14.09 -21.96
C TYR A 725 15.70 -14.32 -21.30
N GLU A 726 16.70 -14.78 -22.07
CA GLU A 726 18.06 -14.97 -21.57
C GLU A 726 18.73 -13.63 -21.16
N PRO A 727 19.54 -13.59 -20.09
CA PRO A 727 20.36 -12.42 -19.78
C PRO A 727 21.21 -11.96 -20.97
N GLY A 728 21.12 -10.69 -21.32
CA GLY A 728 21.76 -10.12 -22.52
C GLY A 728 20.90 -10.18 -23.80
N ALA A 729 19.74 -10.84 -23.80
CA ALA A 729 18.77 -10.76 -24.89
C ALA A 729 18.14 -9.35 -24.98
N VAL A 730 17.70 -8.97 -26.17
CA VAL A 730 17.01 -7.69 -26.43
C VAL A 730 15.63 -7.96 -26.99
N LEU A 731 14.62 -7.59 -26.22
CA LEU A 731 13.20 -7.69 -26.52
C LEU A 731 12.76 -6.42 -27.26
N SER A 732 11.86 -6.54 -28.22
CA SER A 732 11.20 -5.39 -28.86
C SER A 732 9.68 -5.53 -28.67
N GLU A 733 9.03 -4.54 -28.08
CA GLU A 733 7.59 -4.55 -27.84
C GLU A 733 6.86 -3.83 -28.98
N PRO A 734 6.07 -4.52 -29.82
CA PRO A 734 5.33 -3.90 -30.92
C PRO A 734 4.06 -3.18 -30.44
N GLY A 735 3.60 -3.39 -29.20
CA GLY A 735 2.52 -2.63 -28.57
C GLY A 735 3.01 -1.41 -27.77
N PHE A 736 2.10 -0.67 -27.17
CA PHE A 736 2.43 0.22 -26.05
C PHE A 736 2.53 -0.60 -24.77
N LEU A 737 3.52 -0.34 -23.91
CA LEU A 737 3.66 -1.07 -22.66
C LEU A 737 3.22 -0.18 -21.49
N SER A 738 2.16 -0.54 -20.76
CA SER A 738 1.87 0.10 -19.46
C SER A 738 2.81 -0.44 -18.37
N ALA A 739 3.12 0.36 -17.37
CA ALA A 739 3.73 -0.10 -16.12
C ALA A 739 3.29 0.85 -15.01
N THR A 740 3.64 0.57 -13.76
CA THR A 740 3.49 1.53 -12.66
C THR A 740 4.85 1.90 -12.08
N ALA A 741 5.03 3.17 -11.71
CA ALA A 741 6.17 3.60 -10.91
C ALA A 741 5.95 3.38 -9.39
N ALA A 742 4.76 2.99 -8.96
CA ALA A 742 4.46 2.71 -7.56
C ALA A 742 5.04 1.36 -7.15
N ASP A 743 5.85 1.35 -6.08
CA ASP A 743 6.43 0.12 -5.51
C ASP A 743 5.51 -0.58 -4.49
N ASP A 744 4.25 -0.14 -4.38
CA ASP A 744 3.22 -0.71 -3.50
C ASP A 744 2.19 -1.60 -4.24
N LEU A 745 2.14 -1.63 -5.58
CA LEU A 745 1.10 -2.40 -6.29
C LEU A 745 1.45 -3.89 -6.48
N THR A 746 0.42 -4.74 -6.43
CA THR A 746 0.48 -6.19 -6.75
C THR A 746 -0.85 -6.68 -7.33
N THR A 747 -0.92 -7.94 -7.75
CA THR A 747 -2.16 -8.63 -8.16
C THR A 747 -2.62 -9.64 -7.10
N ASP A 748 -3.92 -9.96 -7.08
CA ASP A 748 -4.43 -11.16 -6.38
C ASP A 748 -4.02 -12.42 -7.15
N ASP A 749 -3.52 -13.43 -6.44
CA ASP A 749 -3.03 -14.71 -7.00
C ASP A 749 -4.16 -15.65 -7.46
N GLU A 750 -5.42 -15.26 -7.25
CA GLU A 750 -6.62 -16.08 -7.54
C GLU A 750 -6.95 -16.16 -9.04
N HIS A 751 -6.33 -15.33 -9.88
CA HIS A 751 -6.52 -15.36 -11.33
C HIS A 751 -5.61 -16.38 -11.99
N GLY A 752 -5.99 -17.65 -11.84
CA GLY A 752 -5.30 -18.78 -12.46
C GLY A 752 -5.28 -18.68 -13.99
N ASP A 753 -4.13 -18.25 -14.52
CA ASP A 753 -3.43 -19.06 -15.52
C ASP A 753 -1.93 -18.72 -15.54
N SER A 754 -1.08 -19.73 -15.30
CA SER A 754 0.41 -19.64 -15.22
C SER A 754 0.99 -18.77 -14.08
N VAL A 755 2.15 -19.16 -13.53
CA VAL A 755 2.83 -18.52 -12.38
C VAL A 755 3.62 -17.29 -12.86
N ASN A 756 2.90 -16.35 -13.46
CA ASN A 756 3.56 -15.31 -14.22
C ASN A 756 4.25 -14.27 -13.32
N GLY A 757 5.56 -14.17 -13.49
CA GLY A 757 6.47 -13.42 -12.62
C GLY A 757 6.30 -11.90 -12.60
N ASP A 758 6.94 -11.26 -11.62
CA ASP A 758 7.12 -9.80 -11.57
C ASP A 758 8.10 -9.37 -12.68
N VAL A 759 7.79 -8.28 -13.40
CA VAL A 759 8.73 -7.67 -14.34
C VAL A 759 9.11 -6.28 -13.83
N VAL A 760 10.41 -6.04 -13.63
CA VAL A 760 10.92 -4.74 -13.16
C VAL A 760 11.76 -4.11 -14.25
N ILE A 761 11.32 -2.96 -14.75
CA ILE A 761 11.92 -2.26 -15.89
C ILE A 761 12.57 -0.97 -15.42
N TRP A 762 13.84 -0.76 -15.73
CA TRP A 762 14.48 0.55 -15.57
C TRP A 762 14.13 1.45 -16.75
N SER A 763 13.20 2.37 -16.55
CA SER A 763 12.71 3.30 -17.58
C SER A 763 13.65 4.48 -17.83
N HIS A 764 13.68 4.93 -19.08
CA HIS A 764 14.36 6.12 -19.55
C HIS A 764 13.42 7.12 -20.26
N SER A 765 12.42 6.63 -21.01
CA SER A 765 11.50 7.47 -21.81
C SER A 765 10.02 7.34 -21.45
N ALA A 766 9.65 6.32 -20.64
CA ALA A 766 8.26 6.07 -20.22
C ALA A 766 7.55 7.34 -19.70
N ARG A 767 6.26 7.49 -20.03
CA ARG A 767 5.51 8.74 -19.84
C ARG A 767 4.43 8.59 -18.78
N ARG A 768 4.40 9.49 -17.79
CA ARG A 768 3.42 9.46 -16.69
C ARG A 768 2.03 9.83 -17.21
N VAL A 769 1.12 8.85 -17.27
CA VAL A 769 -0.28 9.04 -17.69
C VAL A 769 -1.25 9.13 -16.51
N SER A 770 -0.80 8.86 -15.28
CA SER A 770 -1.62 8.90 -14.05
C SER A 770 -2.28 10.26 -13.73
N LEU A 771 -1.92 11.32 -14.44
CA LEU A 771 -2.53 12.65 -14.35
C LEU A 771 -3.92 12.73 -15.02
N PHE A 772 -4.28 11.73 -15.85
CA PHE A 772 -5.62 11.60 -16.42
C PHE A 772 -6.62 10.87 -15.50
N GLY A 773 -6.12 10.10 -14.53
CA GLY A 773 -6.70 9.92 -13.20
C GLY A 773 -8.00 9.14 -13.01
N ARG A 774 -8.85 9.00 -14.04
CA ARG A 774 -10.13 8.26 -13.94
C ARG A 774 -9.99 6.77 -14.24
N ASN A 775 -9.25 6.42 -15.28
CA ASN A 775 -9.06 5.03 -15.74
C ASN A 775 -7.60 4.56 -15.66
N SER A 776 -6.68 5.46 -15.26
CA SER A 776 -5.24 5.19 -15.18
C SER A 776 -4.84 4.58 -13.84
N LEU A 777 -3.89 3.64 -13.84
CA LEU A 777 -3.30 3.08 -12.63
C LEU A 777 -2.61 4.15 -11.75
N PRO A 778 -2.49 3.90 -10.42
CA PRO A 778 -1.61 4.69 -9.56
C PRO A 778 -0.19 4.75 -10.12
N GLU A 779 0.30 5.96 -10.36
CA GLU A 779 1.56 6.23 -11.06
C GLU A 779 1.77 5.42 -12.36
N GLU A 780 0.72 5.20 -13.15
CA GLU A 780 0.83 4.58 -14.47
C GLU A 780 1.82 5.37 -15.35
N VAL A 781 2.75 4.62 -15.94
CA VAL A 781 3.67 5.07 -16.98
C VAL A 781 3.45 4.22 -18.23
N VAL A 782 3.58 4.83 -19.41
CA VAL A 782 3.44 4.13 -20.69
C VAL A 782 4.73 4.28 -21.49
N PHE A 783 5.28 3.17 -21.94
CA PHE A 783 6.35 3.11 -22.94
C PHE A 783 5.73 3.13 -24.34
N ALA A 784 6.42 3.76 -25.29
CA ALA A 784 5.95 3.88 -26.68
C ALA A 784 5.96 2.53 -27.40
N VAL A 785 5.21 2.45 -28.51
CA VAL A 785 5.36 1.38 -29.51
C VAL A 785 6.81 1.26 -29.98
N ASP A 786 7.22 0.04 -30.31
CA ASP A 786 8.56 -0.38 -30.76
C ASP A 786 9.67 -0.15 -29.69
N SER A 787 9.29 -0.03 -28.40
CA SER A 787 10.25 0.11 -27.29
C SER A 787 11.11 -1.14 -27.12
N ARG A 788 12.42 -0.95 -26.88
CA ARG A 788 13.40 -2.02 -26.77
C ARG A 788 13.88 -2.20 -25.32
N PHE A 789 13.96 -3.44 -24.87
CA PHE A 789 14.32 -3.79 -23.49
C PHE A 789 15.42 -4.86 -23.48
N LYS A 790 16.55 -4.59 -22.83
CA LYS A 790 17.60 -5.59 -22.60
C LYS A 790 17.33 -6.34 -21.31
N VAL A 791 17.37 -7.67 -21.36
CA VAL A 791 17.26 -8.52 -20.18
C VAL A 791 18.56 -8.47 -19.40
N LEU A 792 18.49 -8.14 -18.10
CA LEU A 792 19.67 -8.05 -17.22
C LEU A 792 19.80 -9.27 -16.32
N ALA A 793 18.69 -9.85 -15.89
CA ALA A 793 18.64 -11.11 -15.15
C ALA A 793 17.19 -11.64 -15.12
N THR A 794 17.06 -12.96 -15.22
CA THR A 794 15.99 -13.71 -14.56
C THR A 794 16.44 -14.00 -13.13
N ALA A 795 15.50 -14.01 -12.18
CA ALA A 795 15.78 -14.35 -10.79
C ALA A 795 14.61 -15.13 -10.20
N ASP A 796 14.90 -16.26 -9.57
CA ASP A 796 13.96 -16.87 -8.63
C ASP A 796 13.78 -15.90 -7.46
N GLY A 797 12.59 -15.30 -7.34
CA GLY A 797 12.29 -14.39 -6.26
C GLY A 797 12.32 -15.12 -4.91
N GLU A 798 12.65 -14.40 -3.84
CA GLU A 798 12.62 -14.92 -2.45
C GLU A 798 11.22 -15.46 -2.05
N THR A 799 10.19 -15.11 -2.82
CA THR A 799 8.79 -15.54 -2.70
C THR A 799 8.43 -16.78 -3.55
N GLY A 800 9.37 -17.34 -4.33
CA GLY A 800 9.12 -18.46 -5.24
C GLY A 800 8.48 -18.09 -6.58
N ARG A 801 8.45 -16.81 -6.96
CA ARG A 801 8.01 -16.36 -8.30
C ARG A 801 9.21 -15.96 -9.15
N PRO A 802 9.26 -16.29 -10.45
CA PRO A 802 10.27 -15.72 -11.34
C PRO A 802 10.15 -14.19 -11.34
N THR A 803 11.28 -13.50 -11.46
CA THR A 803 11.34 -12.05 -11.58
C THR A 803 12.26 -11.66 -12.73
N LEU A 804 11.72 -10.96 -13.72
CA LEU A 804 12.44 -10.52 -14.90
C LEU A 804 12.92 -9.07 -14.72
N LEU A 805 14.23 -8.85 -14.76
CA LEU A 805 14.86 -7.54 -14.58
C LEU A 805 15.30 -6.99 -15.94
N LEU A 806 14.66 -5.91 -16.39
CA LEU A 806 14.85 -5.31 -17.71
C LEU A 806 15.43 -3.88 -17.64
N ARG A 807 16.19 -3.49 -18.66
CA ARG A 807 16.58 -2.09 -18.91
C ARG A 807 15.99 -1.60 -20.22
N GLU A 808 15.30 -0.45 -20.21
CA GLU A 808 14.93 0.25 -21.44
C GLU A 808 16.19 0.73 -22.18
N LEU A 809 16.32 0.35 -23.45
CA LEU A 809 17.36 0.85 -24.35
C LEU A 809 16.87 2.13 -25.04
N ARG A 810 17.76 3.10 -25.28
CA ARG A 810 17.38 4.27 -26.10
C ARG A 810 17.12 3.86 -27.56
N PRO A 811 16.31 4.60 -28.34
CA PRO A 811 16.06 4.27 -29.75
C PRO A 811 17.32 4.15 -30.62
N ASP A 812 18.36 4.93 -30.29
CA ASP A 812 19.66 5.01 -30.96
C ASP A 812 20.75 4.10 -30.34
N GLU A 813 20.47 3.46 -29.20
CA GLU A 813 21.42 2.61 -28.49
C GLU A 813 21.65 1.28 -29.24
N ARG A 814 22.91 0.92 -29.42
CA ARG A 814 23.33 -0.38 -29.95
C ARG A 814 24.00 -1.15 -28.82
N THR A 815 23.58 -2.38 -28.61
CA THR A 815 24.11 -3.28 -27.58
C THR A 815 24.42 -4.63 -28.22
N ASP A 816 25.57 -5.21 -27.90
CA ASP A 816 25.86 -6.57 -28.32
C ASP A 816 24.95 -7.57 -27.57
N HIS A 817 24.53 -8.63 -28.27
CA HIS A 817 23.68 -9.68 -27.72
C HIS A 817 24.49 -10.62 -26.81
N GLY A 818 23.95 -10.97 -25.65
CA GLY A 818 24.49 -12.01 -24.77
C GLY A 818 25.52 -11.56 -23.72
N GLU A 819 26.06 -10.33 -23.80
CA GLU A 819 26.93 -9.77 -22.76
C GLU A 819 26.28 -8.56 -22.06
N LEU A 820 26.51 -8.42 -20.75
CA LEU A 820 26.06 -7.28 -19.95
C LEU A 820 27.22 -6.30 -19.73
N ASP A 821 27.00 -5.04 -20.07
CA ASP A 821 28.02 -3.99 -19.89
C ASP A 821 28.04 -3.37 -18.47
N GLU A 822 28.95 -2.43 -18.21
CA GLU A 822 29.06 -1.77 -16.90
C GLU A 822 27.78 -0.96 -16.54
N THR A 823 27.07 -0.43 -17.54
CA THR A 823 25.81 0.29 -17.36
C THR A 823 24.68 -0.68 -17.01
N ASP A 824 24.61 -1.83 -17.69
CA ASP A 824 23.70 -2.93 -17.41
C ASP A 824 23.86 -3.41 -15.95
N LEU A 825 25.09 -3.68 -15.51
CA LEU A 825 25.39 -4.10 -14.14
C LEU A 825 25.05 -3.02 -13.11
N ALA A 826 25.35 -1.74 -13.40
CA ALA A 826 24.99 -0.62 -12.53
C ALA A 826 23.48 -0.39 -12.44
N VAL A 827 22.71 -0.72 -13.47
CA VAL A 827 21.23 -0.69 -13.47
C VAL A 827 20.66 -1.91 -12.74
N LEU A 828 21.21 -3.11 -12.96
CA LEU A 828 20.81 -4.34 -12.27
C LEU A 828 20.88 -4.20 -10.74
N LEU A 829 21.92 -3.57 -10.20
CA LEU A 829 22.02 -3.26 -8.76
C LEU A 829 20.91 -2.32 -8.26
N LYS A 830 20.50 -1.34 -9.07
CA LYS A 830 19.41 -0.40 -8.74
C LYS A 830 18.04 -1.10 -8.80
N LEU A 831 17.84 -1.98 -9.78
CA LEU A 831 16.63 -2.81 -9.92
C LEU A 831 16.49 -3.79 -8.77
N ARG A 832 17.54 -4.55 -8.41
CA ARG A 832 17.55 -5.42 -7.23
C ARG A 832 17.25 -4.64 -5.93
N ARG A 833 17.71 -3.38 -5.82
CA ARG A 833 17.34 -2.51 -4.69
C ARG A 833 15.89 -2.00 -4.76
N ALA A 834 15.31 -1.84 -5.95
CA ALA A 834 13.91 -1.48 -6.11
C ALA A 834 12.98 -2.65 -5.76
N LEU A 835 13.31 -3.86 -6.24
CA LEU A 835 12.61 -5.10 -5.90
C LEU A 835 12.59 -5.35 -4.38
N ARG A 836 13.74 -5.24 -3.70
CA ARG A 836 13.79 -5.33 -2.23
C ARG A 836 12.96 -4.27 -1.51
N ARG A 837 12.81 -3.05 -2.06
CA ARG A 837 11.90 -2.06 -1.48
C ARG A 837 10.45 -2.50 -1.64
N ARG A 838 10.05 -2.91 -2.84
CA ARG A 838 8.71 -3.42 -3.14
C ARG A 838 8.31 -4.59 -2.23
N HIS A 839 9.21 -5.56 -2.02
CA HIS A 839 8.96 -6.66 -1.06
C HIS A 839 8.89 -6.22 0.41
N SER A 840 9.43 -5.05 0.77
CA SER A 840 9.30 -4.45 2.11
C SER A 840 8.14 -3.47 2.26
N THR A 841 7.43 -3.16 1.18
CA THR A 841 6.27 -2.27 1.15
C THR A 841 4.98 -3.09 1.29
N GLU A 842 3.99 -2.58 2.03
CA GLU A 842 2.68 -3.22 2.13
C GLU A 842 1.97 -3.21 0.77
N PRO A 843 1.54 -4.37 0.23
CA PRO A 843 0.98 -4.45 -1.11
C PRO A 843 -0.46 -3.97 -1.16
N ARG A 844 -0.71 -2.96 -2.00
CA ARG A 844 -2.03 -2.63 -2.52
C ARG A 844 -2.35 -3.55 -3.69
N VAL A 845 -3.34 -4.41 -3.49
CA VAL A 845 -3.89 -5.29 -4.51
C VAL A 845 -4.61 -4.49 -5.60
N LEU A 846 -4.35 -4.86 -6.84
CA LEU A 846 -5.10 -4.46 -8.03
C LEU A 846 -6.12 -5.54 -8.39
N SER A 847 -7.40 -5.19 -8.43
CA SER A 847 -8.52 -6.11 -8.71
C SER A 847 -9.24 -5.85 -10.04
N GLU A 848 -8.95 -4.75 -10.75
CA GLU A 848 -9.64 -4.38 -11.98
C GLU A 848 -9.10 -5.16 -13.19
N ARG A 849 -9.94 -6.01 -13.79
CA ARG A 849 -9.55 -6.96 -14.86
C ARG A 849 -8.88 -6.30 -16.07
N ASP A 850 -9.44 -5.24 -16.62
CA ASP A 850 -8.84 -4.55 -17.78
C ASP A 850 -7.45 -3.97 -17.47
N GLN A 851 -7.24 -3.48 -16.25
CA GLN A 851 -5.95 -2.95 -15.80
C GLN A 851 -4.96 -4.09 -15.52
N LEU A 852 -5.43 -5.22 -14.98
CA LEU A 852 -4.66 -6.44 -14.81
C LEU A 852 -4.17 -6.98 -16.15
N ASP A 853 -5.06 -7.18 -17.13
CA ASP A 853 -4.74 -7.72 -18.46
C ASP A 853 -3.74 -6.80 -19.23
N ARG A 854 -3.84 -5.48 -19.04
CA ARG A 854 -2.90 -4.48 -19.60
C ARG A 854 -1.50 -4.61 -18.99
N MET A 855 -1.42 -5.03 -17.73
CA MET A 855 -0.19 -5.20 -16.96
C MET A 855 0.42 -6.60 -17.08
N SER A 856 -0.39 -7.64 -17.33
CA SER A 856 0.01 -9.06 -17.43
C SER A 856 0.42 -9.52 -18.82
N SER A 857 0.20 -8.72 -19.86
CA SER A 857 0.78 -8.98 -21.17
C SER A 857 2.32 -9.25 -21.11
N PRO A 858 2.86 -10.29 -21.78
CA PRO A 858 4.30 -10.54 -21.81
C PRO A 858 5.04 -9.42 -22.56
N VAL A 859 6.32 -9.19 -22.26
CA VAL A 859 7.11 -8.11 -22.86
C VAL A 859 7.83 -8.59 -24.13
N GLY A 860 7.41 -8.10 -25.30
CA GLY A 860 8.08 -8.40 -26.57
C GLY A 860 7.92 -9.84 -27.08
N LEU A 861 6.96 -10.60 -26.55
CA LEU A 861 6.54 -11.90 -27.11
C LEU A 861 5.17 -11.80 -27.80
N VAL A 862 4.98 -12.60 -28.85
CA VAL A 862 3.72 -12.76 -29.59
C VAL A 862 3.39 -14.25 -29.81
N PRO A 863 2.10 -14.65 -29.91
CA PRO A 863 1.73 -16.03 -30.22
C PRO A 863 2.28 -16.54 -31.57
N THR A 864 2.73 -17.80 -31.59
CA THR A 864 3.33 -18.46 -32.77
C THR A 864 2.34 -18.60 -33.93
N GLU A 865 1.05 -18.80 -33.67
CA GLU A 865 0.00 -18.82 -34.70
C GLU A 865 -0.14 -17.49 -35.47
N LEU A 866 0.40 -16.40 -34.92
CA LEU A 866 0.43 -15.07 -35.54
C LEU A 866 1.78 -14.74 -36.19
N ARG A 867 2.78 -15.61 -36.02
CA ARG A 867 4.02 -15.59 -36.81
C ARG A 867 3.70 -16.17 -38.18
N GLY A 868 3.24 -15.30 -39.08
CA GLY A 868 2.98 -15.63 -40.49
C GLY A 868 4.25 -16.01 -41.25
N ASP A 869 4.83 -17.17 -40.94
CA ASP A 869 5.81 -17.82 -41.78
C ASP A 869 5.06 -18.40 -43.00
N ALA A 870 4.97 -17.56 -44.04
CA ALA A 870 4.65 -17.99 -45.39
C ALA A 870 5.78 -18.91 -45.89
N GLU A 871 5.73 -20.18 -45.48
CA GLU A 871 6.60 -21.23 -45.99
C GLU A 871 6.37 -21.34 -47.50
N ALA A 872 7.34 -20.84 -48.28
CA ALA A 872 7.26 -20.86 -49.72
C ALA A 872 7.21 -22.33 -50.18
N PRO A 873 6.14 -22.78 -50.88
CA PRO A 873 6.04 -24.16 -51.29
C PRO A 873 7.19 -24.51 -52.25
N PRO A 874 7.77 -25.72 -52.13
CA PRO A 874 8.90 -26.13 -52.97
C PRO A 874 8.49 -26.15 -54.45
N ALA A 875 9.39 -25.69 -55.31
CA ALA A 875 9.14 -25.57 -56.75
C ALA A 875 8.93 -26.96 -57.41
N ALA A 876 7.67 -27.36 -57.55
CA ALA A 876 7.27 -28.52 -58.35
C ALA A 876 6.95 -28.08 -59.78
N SER A 877 7.81 -28.49 -60.72
CA SER A 877 7.61 -28.30 -62.16
C SER A 877 6.55 -29.28 -62.71
N GLY A 878 5.55 -28.78 -63.44
CA GLY A 878 4.89 -29.57 -64.50
C GLY A 878 3.38 -29.36 -64.68
N ALA A 879 3.00 -29.09 -65.93
CA ALA A 879 1.65 -29.11 -66.51
C ALA A 879 0.59 -28.12 -65.95
N GLU A 880 -0.42 -27.70 -66.71
CA GLU A 880 -0.53 -27.40 -68.15
C GLU A 880 -1.68 -26.38 -68.32
N ALA A 881 -1.69 -25.57 -69.37
CA ALA A 881 -2.57 -24.41 -69.47
C ALA A 881 -4.05 -24.74 -69.73
N ALA A 882 -4.95 -24.09 -68.99
CA ALA A 882 -6.35 -23.91 -69.36
C ALA A 882 -6.76 -22.43 -69.16
N ARG A 883 -7.13 -21.76 -70.24
CA ARG A 883 -7.63 -20.37 -70.23
C ARG A 883 -9.07 -20.32 -69.65
N PRO A 884 -9.43 -19.29 -68.88
CA PRO A 884 -10.82 -18.90 -68.72
C PRO A 884 -11.23 -17.91 -69.82
N ASP A 885 -12.31 -18.23 -70.55
CA ASP A 885 -12.99 -17.25 -71.40
C ASP A 885 -13.83 -16.28 -70.54
N HIS A 886 -13.67 -14.99 -70.82
CA HIS A 886 -14.65 -13.95 -70.52
C HIS A 886 -15.70 -13.94 -71.66
N PRO A 887 -16.96 -13.50 -71.45
CA PRO A 887 -17.17 -12.08 -71.13
C PRO A 887 -18.47 -11.66 -70.39
N ALA A 888 -18.44 -10.37 -69.98
CA ALA A 888 -19.52 -9.38 -69.97
C ALA A 888 -20.75 -9.54 -69.03
N GLY A 889 -21.08 -8.43 -68.34
CA GLY A 889 -22.31 -8.30 -67.55
C GLY A 889 -22.36 -7.05 -66.66
N ALA A 890 -22.24 -5.85 -67.23
CA ALA A 890 -22.30 -4.60 -66.46
C ALA A 890 -23.75 -4.11 -66.25
N VAL A 891 -24.16 -3.80 -65.00
CA VAL A 891 -25.23 -2.82 -64.69
C VAL A 891 -24.93 -2.03 -63.40
N THR A 892 -24.42 -0.82 -63.62
CA THR A 892 -24.89 0.48 -63.10
C THR A 892 -25.69 0.60 -61.77
N THR A 893 -25.16 1.50 -60.90
CA THR A 893 -25.85 2.52 -60.06
C THR A 893 -26.66 2.20 -58.79
N ALA A 894 -26.15 2.79 -57.69
CA ALA A 894 -26.84 3.66 -56.72
C ALA A 894 -27.82 3.06 -55.69
N ARG A 895 -27.39 3.03 -54.43
CA ARG A 895 -27.63 4.19 -53.55
C ARG A 895 -26.52 4.35 -52.50
#